data_AF-A0A0R3D2E2-F1
#
_entry.id   AF-A0A0R3D2E2-F1
#
_cell.length_a   1.000
_cell.length_b   1.000
_cell.length_c   1.000
_cell.angle_alpha   90.00
_cell.angle_beta   90.00
_cell.angle_gamma   90.00
#
_symmetry.space_group_name_H-M   'P 1'
#
loop_
_entity.id
_entity.type
_entity.pdbx_description
1 polymer ?
#
loop_
_entity_poly.entity_id
_entity_poly.type
_entity_poly.pdbx_seq_one_letter_code
_entity_poly.pdbx_strand_id
1 'polypeptide(L)'
;MPKFRLRIRGRLYAGFMALVAVGVVMAVVAVWNLRDVQDQVARQSALSDSTARVLEISAHLQAIQRANLRYVYDGNESAMKEAQERETAASELLRVGAQGALSEERRALYNGLIDEIAKMRRLRDNLGDAVNETRTGKATLLPSGEDLATKTNKLVDVARAAVDEDTASLVADLESRILLVRIVNWRFLALRDAQGPATFRASIDRALQRLGALEKSPQAAALRATLAPVKTSLETYKTAFETTSTAMLKADEIYHKSLAPLIVDSIGKLKVAETTLKEDYQVSRTTAEAVIAGTTTVQEIAGGLAILFGGIVAFLIARSIVGPLTSMTQAMGRLAGGNLEVEIPGRGRADEIGDMAKAIQVFKDNMIETESMRAEQAELEARQAENRRKDMARLADQFEQAVGEIVNTVSSASGELEASAGTLTTTAARAQDLSTEVASASQEASANVQAVASATEELSSSVSEIARQVQESARIATEAVGQASRTNERVGALSKAAARIGDVVELISTIAGQTNLLALNATIEAARAGEAGRGFAVVATEVKALAEQTARATGEIAQQVSGIQAATEESVGSIREISGTIERLSEIASTVAAAVEQQGAATQEISRNVQQAAQGTQLVSSNIGDVQRGASETGSASSQVLSAARSLSADSNRLKQEVAKFLSSVHAA
;
A
#
# COMPACT_ATOMS: atom_id res chain seq x y z
N MET A 1 57.14 -56.83 -5.48
CA MET A 1 57.16 -55.37 -5.27
C MET A 1 57.62 -55.08 -3.85
N PRO A 2 58.68 -54.28 -3.64
CA PRO A 2 59.10 -53.88 -2.29
C PRO A 2 57.96 -53.07 -1.66
N LYS A 3 57.30 -53.62 -0.63
CA LYS A 3 56.28 -52.91 0.13
C LYS A 3 57.01 -51.82 0.92
N PHE A 4 56.96 -50.58 0.45
CA PHE A 4 57.36 -49.39 1.21
C PHE A 4 56.57 -49.37 2.52
N ARG A 5 57.16 -49.86 3.60
CA ARG A 5 56.55 -49.86 4.93
C ARG A 5 57.01 -48.60 5.65
N LEU A 6 56.15 -47.59 5.68
CA LEU A 6 56.35 -46.39 6.47
C LEU A 6 56.53 -46.76 7.94
N ARG A 7 57.45 -46.06 8.61
CA ARG A 7 57.64 -46.05 10.05
C ARG A 7 56.39 -45.57 10.78
N ILE A 8 56.16 -45.97 12.03
CA ILE A 8 54.96 -45.66 12.84
C ILE A 8 54.68 -44.15 12.84
N ARG A 9 55.73 -43.33 13.06
CA ARG A 9 55.65 -41.87 13.00
C ARG A 9 55.14 -41.39 11.63
N GLY A 10 55.69 -41.94 10.55
CA GLY A 10 55.28 -41.60 9.18
C GLY A 10 53.82 -41.95 8.87
N ARG A 11 53.28 -43.04 9.44
CA ARG A 11 51.86 -43.42 9.28
C ARG A 11 50.91 -42.49 10.01
N LEU A 12 51.27 -42.04 11.21
CA LEU A 12 50.49 -41.07 11.99
C LEU A 12 50.44 -39.69 11.30
N TYR A 13 51.59 -39.15 10.90
CA TYR A 13 51.63 -37.87 10.18
C TYR A 13 50.93 -37.94 8.82
N ALA A 14 51.07 -39.05 8.08
CA ALA A 14 50.36 -39.25 6.81
C ALA A 14 48.84 -39.32 6.99
N GLY A 15 48.35 -40.01 8.03
CA GLY A 15 46.92 -40.06 8.36
C GLY A 15 46.36 -38.70 8.76
N PHE A 16 47.10 -37.93 9.56
CA PHE A 16 46.70 -36.58 9.96
C PHE A 16 46.71 -35.60 8.78
N MET A 17 47.75 -35.64 7.94
CA MET A 17 47.82 -34.85 6.70
C MET A 17 46.68 -35.18 5.73
N ALA A 18 46.31 -36.46 5.60
CA ALA A 18 45.19 -36.86 4.76
C ALA A 18 43.84 -36.31 5.29
N LEU A 19 43.62 -36.33 6.60
CA LEU A 19 42.42 -35.74 7.22
C LEU A 19 42.37 -34.22 7.03
N VAL A 20 43.49 -33.53 7.22
CA VAL A 20 43.60 -32.08 6.99
C VAL A 20 43.32 -31.74 5.52
N ALA A 21 43.88 -32.51 4.58
CA ALA A 21 43.63 -32.31 3.15
C ALA A 21 42.14 -32.44 2.79
N VAL A 22 41.43 -33.43 3.35
CA VAL A 22 39.97 -33.58 3.18
C VAL A 22 39.22 -32.39 3.77
N GLY A 23 39.61 -31.91 4.96
CA GLY A 23 39.01 -30.73 5.58
C GLY A 23 39.17 -29.47 4.73
N VAL A 24 40.34 -29.26 4.13
CA VAL A 24 40.59 -28.13 3.21
C VAL A 24 39.73 -28.22 1.96
N VAL A 25 39.61 -29.40 1.34
CA VAL A 25 38.75 -29.61 0.17
C VAL A 25 37.29 -29.33 0.50
N MET A 26 36.79 -29.80 1.65
CA MET A 26 35.42 -29.50 2.11
C MET A 26 35.21 -27.99 2.32
N ALA A 27 36.17 -27.29 2.92
CA ALA A 27 36.08 -25.85 3.11
C ALA A 27 36.03 -25.08 1.77
N VAL A 28 36.84 -25.47 0.78
CA VAL A 28 36.83 -24.87 -0.56
C VAL A 28 35.49 -25.08 -1.26
N VAL A 29 34.94 -26.31 -1.22
CA VAL A 29 33.63 -26.62 -1.81
C VAL A 29 32.52 -25.84 -1.10
N ALA A 30 32.56 -25.74 0.23
CA ALA A 30 31.58 -24.98 1.00
C ALA A 30 31.59 -23.48 0.62
N VAL A 31 32.77 -22.86 0.51
CA VAL A 31 32.90 -21.46 0.10
C VAL A 31 32.40 -21.24 -1.32
N TRP A 32 32.68 -22.17 -2.25
CA TRP A 32 32.24 -22.04 -3.63
C TRP A 32 30.72 -22.11 -3.75
N ASN A 33 30.08 -23.07 -3.08
CA ASN A 33 28.61 -23.18 -3.07
C ASN A 33 27.95 -21.99 -2.36
N LEU A 34 28.57 -21.44 -1.30
CA LEU A 34 28.03 -20.25 -0.62
C LEU A 34 27.98 -19.03 -1.55
N ARG A 35 28.94 -18.89 -2.47
CA ARG A 35 28.94 -17.82 -3.47
C ARG A 35 27.80 -17.97 -4.46
N ASP A 36 27.54 -19.18 -4.96
CA ASP A 36 26.40 -19.43 -5.86
C ASP A 36 25.07 -19.10 -5.17
N VAL A 37 24.91 -19.45 -3.89
CA VAL A 37 23.73 -19.08 -3.10
C VAL A 37 23.63 -17.55 -2.93
N GLN A 38 24.75 -16.86 -2.64
CA GLN A 38 24.77 -15.40 -2.56
C GLN A 38 24.35 -14.73 -3.87
N ASP A 39 24.81 -15.22 -5.02
CA ASP A 39 24.43 -14.69 -6.33
C ASP A 39 22.94 -14.88 -6.62
N GLN A 40 22.36 -16.04 -6.26
CA GLN A 40 20.91 -16.27 -6.40
C GLN A 40 20.08 -15.36 -5.49
N VAL A 41 20.51 -15.17 -4.23
CA VAL A 41 19.83 -14.26 -3.30
C VAL A 41 19.92 -12.81 -3.78
N ALA A 42 21.08 -12.38 -4.29
CA ALA A 42 21.25 -11.04 -4.86
C ALA A 42 20.33 -10.81 -6.06
N ARG A 43 20.20 -11.81 -6.94
CA ARG A 43 19.27 -11.75 -8.09
C ARG A 43 17.81 -11.67 -7.63
N GLN A 44 17.42 -12.44 -6.61
CA GLN A 44 16.07 -12.41 -6.04
C GLN A 44 15.75 -11.06 -5.40
N SER A 45 16.71 -10.47 -4.68
CA SER A 45 16.62 -9.12 -4.11
C SER A 45 16.41 -8.07 -5.20
N ALA A 46 17.20 -8.12 -6.29
CA ALA A 46 17.08 -7.19 -7.40
C ALA A 46 15.71 -7.28 -8.13
N LEU A 47 15.16 -8.49 -8.29
CA LEU A 47 13.83 -8.69 -8.86
C LEU A 47 12.71 -8.17 -7.94
N SER A 48 12.85 -8.35 -6.62
CA SER A 48 11.92 -7.81 -5.62
C SER A 48 11.90 -6.28 -5.66
N ASP A 49 13.08 -5.63 -5.64
CA ASP A 49 13.21 -4.17 -5.73
C ASP A 49 12.64 -3.63 -7.04
N SER A 50 12.87 -4.33 -8.15
CA SER A 50 12.31 -3.96 -9.45
C SER A 50 10.78 -4.06 -9.47
N THR A 51 10.20 -5.04 -8.77
CA THR A 51 8.75 -5.21 -8.65
C THR A 51 8.11 -4.08 -7.84
N ALA A 52 8.69 -3.76 -6.67
CA ALA A 52 8.23 -2.66 -5.84
C ALA A 52 8.26 -1.32 -6.60
N ARG A 53 9.34 -1.08 -7.36
CA ARG A 53 9.51 0.13 -8.18
C ARG A 53 8.44 0.25 -9.27
N VAL A 54 8.09 -0.84 -9.96
CA VAL A 54 7.03 -0.85 -10.98
C VAL A 54 5.68 -0.48 -10.36
N LEU A 55 5.36 -1.02 -9.19
CA LEU A 55 4.14 -0.69 -8.46
C LEU A 55 4.10 0.79 -8.05
N GLU A 56 5.22 1.32 -7.56
CA GLU A 56 5.34 2.72 -7.15
C GLU A 56 5.17 3.67 -8.36
N ILE A 57 5.82 3.38 -9.50
CA ILE A 57 5.64 4.15 -10.73
C ILE A 57 4.18 4.10 -11.19
N SER A 58 3.54 2.93 -11.15
CA SER A 58 2.12 2.78 -11.50
C SER A 58 1.22 3.63 -10.59
N ALA A 59 1.50 3.68 -9.28
CA ALA A 59 0.77 4.52 -8.34
C ALA A 59 0.95 6.02 -8.65
N HIS A 60 2.16 6.44 -9.02
CA HIS A 60 2.41 7.80 -9.49
C HIS A 60 1.60 8.14 -10.75
N LEU A 61 1.58 7.28 -11.77
CA LEU A 61 0.80 7.51 -12.99
C LEU A 61 -0.72 7.62 -12.70
N GLN A 62 -1.25 6.79 -11.81
CA GLN A 62 -2.64 6.90 -11.36
C GLN A 62 -2.92 8.21 -10.62
N ALA A 63 -1.97 8.69 -9.81
CA ALA A 63 -2.09 9.99 -9.15
C ALA A 63 -2.07 11.15 -10.16
N ILE A 64 -1.18 11.09 -11.15
CA ILE A 64 -1.12 12.06 -12.26
C ILE A 64 -2.46 12.10 -13.01
N GLN A 65 -3.07 10.95 -13.29
CA GLN A 65 -4.38 10.90 -13.97
C GLN A 65 -5.48 11.62 -13.18
N ARG A 66 -5.57 11.35 -11.87
CA ARG A 66 -6.56 11.97 -10.97
C ARG A 66 -6.32 13.47 -10.80
N ALA A 67 -5.07 13.86 -10.62
CA ALA A 67 -4.68 15.26 -10.45
C ALA A 67 -5.02 16.09 -11.70
N ASN A 68 -4.69 15.57 -12.89
CA ASN A 68 -5.06 16.21 -14.16
C ASN A 68 -6.58 16.29 -14.36
N LEU A 69 -7.34 15.25 -13.97
CA LEU A 69 -8.80 15.29 -14.05
C LEU A 69 -9.37 16.42 -13.19
N ARG A 70 -8.95 16.51 -11.92
CA ARG A 70 -9.36 17.60 -11.02
C ARG A 70 -9.00 18.97 -11.58
N TYR A 71 -7.82 19.11 -12.17
CA TYR A 71 -7.40 20.37 -12.76
C TYR A 71 -8.27 20.79 -13.96
N VAL A 72 -8.68 19.85 -14.82
CA VAL A 72 -9.56 20.11 -15.98
C VAL A 72 -10.93 20.65 -15.56
N TYR A 73 -11.48 20.16 -14.44
CA TYR A 73 -12.84 20.51 -14.00
C TYR A 73 -12.86 21.66 -12.99
N ASP A 74 -11.96 21.64 -12.01
CA ASP A 74 -11.97 22.58 -10.88
C ASP A 74 -10.99 23.74 -11.06
N GLY A 75 -10.07 23.66 -12.03
CA GLY A 75 -8.99 24.65 -12.19
C GLY A 75 -8.02 24.69 -11.01
N ASN A 76 -7.97 23.63 -10.20
CA ASN A 76 -7.23 23.59 -8.94
C ASN A 76 -5.70 23.56 -9.16
N GLU A 77 -5.02 24.68 -8.91
CA GLU A 77 -3.57 24.80 -9.11
C GLU A 77 -2.75 23.83 -8.23
N SER A 78 -3.26 23.45 -7.05
CA SER A 78 -2.59 22.44 -6.22
C SER A 78 -2.57 21.05 -6.88
N ALA A 79 -3.62 20.70 -7.63
CA ALA A 79 -3.67 19.45 -8.39
C ALA A 79 -2.68 19.47 -9.57
N MET A 80 -2.54 20.61 -10.25
CA MET A 80 -1.52 20.78 -11.28
C MET A 80 -0.09 20.58 -10.72
N LYS A 81 0.19 21.17 -9.55
CA LYS A 81 1.47 20.99 -8.85
C LYS A 81 1.71 19.55 -8.43
N GLU A 82 0.69 18.88 -7.88
CA GLU A 82 0.76 17.45 -7.53
C GLU A 82 1.13 16.61 -8.76
N ALA A 83 0.46 16.82 -9.91
CA ALA A 83 0.78 16.10 -11.14
C ALA A 83 2.24 16.28 -11.54
N GLN A 84 2.78 17.50 -11.44
CA GLN A 84 4.17 17.81 -11.76
C GLN A 84 5.19 17.14 -10.84
N GLU A 85 4.92 17.12 -9.54
CA GLU A 85 5.77 16.43 -8.55
C GLU A 85 5.75 14.92 -8.81
N ARG A 86 4.57 14.35 -9.09
CA ARG A 86 4.40 12.92 -9.36
C ARG A 86 5.05 12.49 -10.66
N GLU A 87 5.00 13.31 -11.73
CA GLU A 87 5.75 13.07 -12.97
C GLU A 87 7.26 13.04 -12.74
N THR A 88 7.77 13.98 -11.93
CA THR A 88 9.20 14.06 -11.61
C THR A 88 9.65 12.81 -10.84
N ALA A 89 8.88 12.40 -9.84
CA ALA A 89 9.15 11.18 -9.07
C ALA A 89 9.09 9.92 -9.93
N ALA A 90 8.05 9.78 -10.77
CA ALA A 90 7.93 8.64 -11.69
C ALA A 90 9.08 8.58 -12.69
N SER A 91 9.50 9.72 -13.24
CA SER A 91 10.65 9.79 -14.17
C SER A 91 11.96 9.38 -13.49
N GLU A 92 12.19 9.78 -12.23
CA GLU A 92 13.41 9.38 -11.51
C GLU A 92 13.40 7.89 -11.16
N LEU A 93 12.25 7.36 -10.72
CA LEU A 93 12.09 5.93 -10.49
C LEU A 93 12.33 5.12 -11.77
N LEU A 94 11.82 5.57 -12.92
CA LEU A 94 12.08 4.92 -14.21
C LEU A 94 13.55 4.98 -14.59
N ARG A 95 14.25 6.10 -14.34
CA ARG A 95 15.69 6.25 -14.63
C ARG A 95 16.53 5.27 -13.80
N VAL A 96 16.24 5.16 -12.51
CA VAL A 96 16.88 4.18 -11.63
C VAL A 96 16.54 2.75 -12.08
N GLY A 97 15.29 2.50 -12.46
CA GLY A 97 14.85 1.22 -13.02
C GLY A 97 15.60 0.84 -14.30
N ALA A 98 15.80 1.78 -15.23
CA ALA A 98 16.53 1.55 -16.47
C ALA A 98 18.00 1.18 -16.24
N GLN A 99 18.64 1.83 -15.26
CA GLN A 99 20.02 1.53 -14.86
C GLN A 99 20.15 0.15 -14.20
N GLY A 100 19.20 -0.22 -13.34
CA GLY A 100 19.16 -1.50 -12.62
C GLY A 100 18.54 -2.67 -13.38
N ALA A 101 17.99 -2.45 -14.59
CA ALA A 101 17.28 -3.47 -15.34
C ALA A 101 18.23 -4.61 -15.77
N LEU A 102 17.85 -5.85 -15.40
CA LEU A 102 18.59 -7.07 -15.73
C LEU A 102 18.41 -7.50 -17.20
N SER A 103 17.30 -7.13 -17.84
CA SER A 103 17.01 -7.45 -19.24
C SER A 103 17.01 -6.20 -20.11
N GLU A 104 17.50 -6.33 -21.34
CA GLU A 104 17.49 -5.26 -22.34
C GLU A 104 16.06 -4.79 -22.67
N GLU A 105 15.10 -5.71 -22.71
CA GLU A 105 13.68 -5.41 -22.96
C GLU A 105 13.07 -4.49 -21.89
N ARG A 106 13.26 -4.79 -20.58
CA ARG A 106 12.85 -3.87 -19.48
C ARG A 106 13.55 -2.53 -19.56
N ARG A 107 14.84 -2.49 -19.93
CA ARG A 107 15.57 -1.22 -20.06
C ARG A 107 14.95 -0.36 -21.17
N ALA A 108 14.63 -0.97 -22.31
CA ALA A 108 13.93 -0.30 -23.41
C ALA A 108 12.53 0.17 -22.99
N LEU A 109 11.78 -0.65 -22.24
CA LEU A 109 10.47 -0.28 -21.69
C LEU A 109 10.55 0.95 -20.79
N TYR A 110 11.48 0.97 -19.83
CA TYR A 110 11.63 2.10 -18.92
C TYR A 110 12.05 3.37 -19.65
N ASN A 111 12.94 3.28 -20.64
CA ASN A 111 13.30 4.42 -21.48
C ASN A 111 12.10 4.94 -22.29
N GLY A 112 11.29 4.04 -22.86
CA GLY A 112 10.06 4.43 -23.56
C GLY A 112 9.06 5.13 -22.63
N LEU A 113 8.91 4.64 -21.39
CA LEU A 113 8.05 5.29 -20.39
C LEU A 113 8.58 6.66 -19.96
N ILE A 114 9.90 6.87 -19.92
CA ILE A 114 10.49 8.20 -19.67
C ILE A 114 10.08 9.18 -20.77
N ASP A 115 10.15 8.76 -22.04
CA ASP A 115 9.70 9.58 -23.17
C ASP A 115 8.20 9.86 -23.13
N GLU A 116 7.39 8.89 -22.70
CA GLU A 116 5.95 9.07 -22.50
C GLU A 116 5.64 10.07 -21.39
N ILE A 117 6.33 10.00 -20.24
CA ILE A 117 6.19 11.02 -19.18
C ILE A 117 6.60 12.40 -19.69
N ALA A 118 7.67 12.50 -20.49
CA ALA A 118 8.06 13.77 -21.10
C ALA A 118 6.98 14.31 -22.06
N LYS A 119 6.28 13.43 -22.78
CA LYS A 119 5.12 13.80 -23.61
C LYS A 119 3.90 14.19 -22.77
N MET A 120 3.62 13.48 -21.68
CA MET A 120 2.57 13.83 -20.71
C MET A 120 2.80 15.24 -20.16
N ARG A 121 4.04 15.57 -19.81
CA ARG A 121 4.43 16.90 -19.32
C ARG A 121 4.04 18.02 -20.31
N ARG A 122 4.39 17.85 -21.60
CA ARG A 122 4.03 18.85 -22.65
C ARG A 122 2.53 18.96 -22.84
N LEU A 123 1.81 17.84 -22.85
CA LEU A 123 0.34 17.83 -22.95
C LEU A 123 -0.31 18.51 -21.75
N ARG A 124 0.23 18.28 -20.55
CA ARG A 124 -0.22 18.91 -19.32
C ARG A 124 0.04 20.41 -19.33
N ASP A 125 1.19 20.88 -19.82
CA ASP A 125 1.47 22.31 -19.92
C ASP A 125 0.47 22.99 -20.88
N ASN A 126 0.19 22.38 -22.05
CA ASN A 126 -0.85 22.85 -22.97
C ASN A 126 -2.27 22.82 -22.35
N LEU A 127 -2.54 21.82 -21.49
CA LEU A 127 -3.77 21.74 -20.72
C LEU A 127 -3.86 22.90 -19.71
N GLY A 128 -2.75 23.21 -19.04
CA GLY A 128 -2.53 24.41 -18.22
C GLY A 128 -3.00 25.67 -18.92
N ASP A 129 -2.50 25.91 -20.12
CA ASP A 129 -2.84 27.09 -20.91
C ASP A 129 -4.35 27.14 -21.24
N ALA A 130 -4.95 26.02 -21.65
CA ALA A 130 -6.37 25.96 -21.99
C ALA A 130 -7.29 26.15 -20.76
N VAL A 131 -6.91 25.62 -19.60
CA VAL A 131 -7.63 25.82 -18.34
C VAL A 131 -7.49 27.26 -17.86
N ASN A 132 -6.30 27.87 -18.01
CA ASN A 132 -6.08 29.29 -17.71
C ASN A 132 -6.91 30.20 -18.62
N GLU A 133 -6.97 29.90 -19.92
CA GLU A 133 -7.80 30.64 -20.88
C GLU A 133 -9.29 30.49 -20.55
N THR A 134 -9.73 29.29 -20.14
CA THR A 134 -11.09 29.06 -19.62
C THR A 134 -11.38 29.94 -18.42
N ARG A 135 -10.45 30.01 -17.45
CA ARG A 135 -10.59 30.81 -16.23
C ARG A 135 -10.73 32.31 -16.55
N THR A 136 -9.84 32.83 -17.39
CA THR A 136 -9.86 34.22 -17.85
C THR A 136 -11.13 34.53 -18.65
N GLY A 137 -11.55 33.61 -19.52
CA GLY A 137 -12.80 33.71 -20.26
C GLY A 137 -14.01 33.78 -19.33
N LYS A 138 -14.10 32.89 -18.33
CA LYS A 138 -15.17 32.89 -17.31
C LYS A 138 -15.22 34.20 -16.52
N ALA A 139 -14.06 34.77 -16.19
CA ALA A 139 -13.96 36.06 -15.50
C ALA A 139 -14.53 37.24 -16.32
N THR A 140 -14.64 37.09 -17.65
CA THR A 140 -15.31 38.07 -18.53
C THR A 140 -16.75 37.68 -18.82
N LEU A 141 -17.01 36.38 -19.04
CA LEU A 141 -18.32 35.83 -19.39
C LEU A 141 -19.36 36.00 -18.29
N LEU A 142 -19.01 35.72 -17.03
CA LEU A 142 -19.96 35.81 -15.93
C LEU A 142 -20.41 37.26 -15.68
N PRO A 143 -19.50 38.25 -15.54
CA PRO A 143 -19.91 39.65 -15.38
C PRO A 143 -20.63 40.22 -16.60
N SER A 144 -20.23 39.85 -17.83
CA SER A 144 -20.95 40.29 -19.03
C SER A 144 -22.36 39.71 -19.12
N GLY A 145 -22.60 38.52 -18.58
CA GLY A 145 -23.93 37.92 -18.43
C GLY A 145 -24.80 38.64 -17.41
N GLU A 146 -24.21 39.11 -16.31
CA GLU A 146 -24.90 39.95 -15.31
C GLU A 146 -25.24 41.33 -15.89
N ASP A 147 -24.28 41.99 -16.54
CA ASP A 147 -24.48 43.28 -17.21
C ASP A 147 -25.55 43.20 -18.31
N LEU A 148 -25.57 42.11 -19.11
CA LEU A 148 -26.62 41.83 -20.07
C LEU A 148 -28.00 41.71 -19.41
N ALA A 149 -28.09 41.03 -18.27
CA ALA A 149 -29.34 40.91 -17.51
C ALA A 149 -29.82 42.28 -16.99
N THR A 150 -28.92 43.06 -16.37
CA THR A 150 -29.23 44.41 -15.87
C THR A 150 -29.72 45.34 -16.97
N LYS A 151 -29.06 45.35 -18.13
CA LYS A 151 -29.46 46.19 -19.28
C LYS A 151 -30.77 45.72 -19.90
N THR A 152 -31.01 44.41 -19.95
CA THR A 152 -32.28 43.85 -20.42
C THR A 152 -33.43 44.22 -19.49
N ASN A 153 -33.25 44.13 -18.17
CA ASN A 153 -34.26 44.56 -17.19
C ASN A 153 -34.59 46.05 -17.34
N LYS A 154 -33.57 46.90 -17.50
CA LYS A 154 -33.78 48.34 -17.74
C LYS A 154 -34.57 48.61 -19.04
N LEU A 155 -34.34 47.82 -20.09
CA LEU A 155 -35.11 47.89 -21.33
C LEU A 155 -36.58 47.52 -21.09
N VAL A 156 -36.83 46.45 -20.32
CA VAL A 156 -38.18 46.02 -19.93
C VAL A 156 -38.91 47.09 -19.11
N ASP A 157 -38.23 47.71 -18.14
CA ASP A 157 -38.81 48.78 -17.31
C ASP A 157 -39.22 50.00 -18.15
N VAL A 158 -38.37 50.43 -19.08
CA VAL A 158 -38.69 51.54 -20.00
C VAL A 158 -39.84 51.18 -20.93
N ALA A 159 -39.89 49.94 -21.43
CA ALA A 159 -40.98 49.48 -22.28
C ALA A 159 -42.32 49.46 -21.55
N ARG A 160 -42.34 49.02 -20.29
CA ARG A 160 -43.55 49.04 -19.44
C ARG A 160 -44.01 50.47 -19.14
N ALA A 161 -43.08 51.41 -18.96
CA ALA A 161 -43.39 52.81 -18.67
C ALA A 161 -43.94 53.59 -19.89
N ALA A 162 -43.72 53.11 -21.12
CA ALA A 162 -44.16 53.77 -22.34
C ALA A 162 -45.68 53.67 -22.63
N VAL A 163 -46.43 52.85 -21.86
CA VAL A 163 -47.90 52.66 -21.94
C VAL A 163 -48.42 52.20 -23.32
N ASP A 164 -47.54 51.61 -24.14
CA ASP A 164 -47.89 50.99 -25.43
C ASP A 164 -47.76 49.46 -25.33
N GLU A 165 -48.89 48.76 -25.47
CA GLU A 165 -48.99 47.30 -25.28
C GLU A 165 -48.18 46.52 -26.33
N ASP A 166 -48.10 47.06 -27.55
CA ASP A 166 -47.29 46.50 -28.64
C ASP A 166 -45.79 46.59 -28.30
N THR A 167 -45.31 47.72 -27.78
CA THR A 167 -43.92 47.89 -27.34
C THR A 167 -43.55 46.89 -26.23
N ALA A 168 -44.41 46.73 -25.23
CA ALA A 168 -44.17 45.81 -24.11
C ALA A 168 -44.08 44.34 -24.57
N SER A 169 -44.98 43.92 -25.48
CA SER A 169 -44.97 42.56 -26.05
C SER A 169 -43.71 42.29 -26.89
N LEU A 170 -43.28 43.25 -27.71
CA LEU A 170 -42.07 43.12 -28.52
C LEU A 170 -40.80 42.96 -27.65
N VAL A 171 -40.72 43.72 -26.55
CA VAL A 171 -39.60 43.66 -25.59
C VAL A 171 -39.62 42.37 -24.77
N ALA A 172 -40.79 41.86 -24.37
CA ALA A 172 -40.92 40.58 -23.68
C ALA A 172 -40.42 39.39 -24.52
N ASP A 173 -40.70 39.36 -25.84
CA ASP A 173 -40.15 38.32 -26.73
C ASP A 173 -38.62 38.43 -26.84
N LEU A 174 -38.05 39.64 -26.87
CA LEU A 174 -36.60 39.84 -26.85
C LEU A 174 -35.98 39.35 -25.53
N GLU A 175 -36.58 39.69 -24.39
CA GLU A 175 -36.17 39.23 -23.06
C GLU A 175 -36.15 37.70 -22.99
N SER A 176 -37.22 37.04 -23.46
CA SER A 176 -37.29 35.57 -23.50
C SER A 176 -36.14 34.94 -24.31
N ARG A 177 -35.80 35.54 -25.46
CA ARG A 177 -34.66 35.07 -26.28
C ARG A 177 -33.32 35.29 -25.58
N ILE A 178 -33.13 36.42 -24.90
CA ILE A 178 -31.92 36.69 -24.11
C ILE A 178 -31.81 35.73 -22.92
N LEU A 179 -32.92 35.41 -22.25
CA LEU A 179 -32.96 34.39 -21.19
C LEU A 179 -32.53 33.02 -21.73
N LEU A 180 -33.01 32.62 -22.90
CA LEU A 180 -32.59 31.36 -23.54
C LEU A 180 -31.08 31.35 -23.83
N VAL A 181 -30.50 32.45 -24.30
CA VAL A 181 -29.05 32.58 -24.50
C VAL A 181 -28.29 32.33 -23.19
N ARG A 182 -28.75 32.91 -22.07
CA ARG A 182 -28.14 32.70 -20.75
C ARG A 182 -28.31 31.26 -20.26
N ILE A 183 -29.47 30.64 -20.47
CA ILE A 183 -29.73 29.23 -20.12
C ILE A 183 -28.80 28.29 -20.90
N VAL A 184 -28.66 28.51 -22.20
CA VAL A 184 -27.78 27.69 -23.04
C VAL A 184 -26.31 27.84 -22.63
N ASN A 185 -25.88 29.04 -22.23
CA ASN A 185 -24.56 29.22 -21.64
C ASN A 185 -24.38 28.37 -20.37
N TRP A 186 -25.27 28.51 -19.38
CA TRP A 186 -25.16 27.73 -18.14
C TRP A 186 -25.20 26.21 -18.39
N ARG A 187 -26.05 25.76 -19.32
CA ARG A 187 -26.08 24.35 -19.74
C ARG A 187 -24.73 23.91 -20.32
N PHE A 188 -24.10 24.71 -21.17
CA PHE A 188 -22.77 24.39 -21.70
C PHE A 188 -21.70 24.40 -20.61
N LEU A 189 -21.70 25.38 -19.70
CA LEU A 189 -20.72 25.42 -18.60
C LEU A 189 -20.82 24.19 -17.69
N ALA A 190 -22.03 23.64 -17.52
CA ALA A 190 -22.26 22.42 -16.74
C ALA A 190 -21.92 21.14 -17.51
N LEU A 191 -22.37 21.01 -18.77
CA LEU A 191 -22.24 19.76 -19.54
C LEU A 191 -20.98 19.65 -20.38
N ARG A 192 -20.40 20.79 -20.79
CA ARG A 192 -19.21 20.90 -21.65
C ARG A 192 -19.36 20.14 -22.98
N ASP A 193 -20.58 20.04 -23.48
CA ASP A 193 -20.86 19.27 -24.69
C ASP A 193 -20.40 20.00 -25.96
N ALA A 194 -19.88 19.25 -26.93
CA ALA A 194 -19.33 19.79 -28.17
C ALA A 194 -20.38 20.54 -29.04
N GLN A 195 -21.68 20.29 -28.84
CA GLN A 195 -22.76 20.96 -29.57
C GLN A 195 -23.21 22.26 -28.89
N GLY A 196 -22.78 22.51 -27.66
CA GLY A 196 -23.12 23.71 -26.89
C GLY A 196 -22.79 25.01 -27.60
N PRO A 197 -21.60 25.19 -28.22
CA PRO A 197 -21.28 26.40 -28.95
C PRO A 197 -22.19 26.69 -30.15
N ALA A 198 -22.58 25.65 -30.89
CA ALA A 198 -23.52 25.79 -32.00
C ALA A 198 -24.92 26.17 -31.49
N THR A 199 -25.37 25.55 -30.40
CA THR A 199 -26.68 25.83 -29.77
C THR A 199 -26.72 27.25 -29.20
N PHE A 200 -25.64 27.71 -28.58
CA PHE A 200 -25.50 29.07 -28.08
C PHE A 200 -25.53 30.08 -29.23
N ARG A 201 -24.77 29.83 -30.31
CA ARG A 201 -24.74 30.70 -31.49
C ARG A 201 -26.13 30.82 -32.13
N ALA A 202 -26.85 29.71 -32.30
CA ALA A 202 -28.22 29.75 -32.81
C ALA A 202 -29.17 30.58 -31.92
N SER A 203 -28.99 30.52 -30.59
CA SER A 203 -29.79 31.29 -29.64
C SER A 203 -29.45 32.78 -29.68
N ILE A 204 -28.17 33.12 -29.78
CA ILE A 204 -27.73 34.52 -29.80
C ILE A 204 -28.09 35.21 -31.12
N ASP A 205 -28.02 34.49 -32.24
CA ASP A 205 -28.42 35.00 -33.55
C ASP A 205 -29.91 35.31 -33.57
N ARG A 206 -30.76 34.47 -32.95
CA ARG A 206 -32.20 34.73 -32.79
C ARG A 206 -32.47 35.97 -31.93
N ALA A 207 -31.70 36.17 -30.86
CA ALA A 207 -31.82 37.36 -30.00
C ALA A 207 -31.38 38.63 -30.74
N LEU A 208 -30.26 38.59 -31.45
CA LEU A 208 -29.76 39.70 -32.28
C LEU A 208 -30.71 40.04 -33.42
N GLN A 209 -31.30 39.04 -34.08
CA GLN A 209 -32.30 39.25 -35.14
C GLN A 209 -33.54 39.97 -34.59
N ARG A 210 -34.02 39.56 -33.40
CA ARG A 210 -35.17 40.20 -32.76
C ARG A 210 -34.84 41.63 -32.32
N LEU A 211 -33.66 41.84 -31.74
CA LEU A 211 -33.18 43.17 -31.36
C LEU A 211 -33.09 44.08 -32.59
N GLY A 212 -32.55 43.60 -33.71
CA GLY A 212 -32.47 44.35 -34.96
C GLY A 212 -33.83 44.64 -35.61
N ALA A 213 -34.83 43.77 -35.42
CA ALA A 213 -36.21 44.04 -35.82
C ALA A 213 -36.83 45.15 -34.96
N LEU A 214 -36.57 45.14 -33.64
CA LEU A 214 -37.03 46.17 -32.71
C LEU A 214 -36.39 47.53 -32.98
N GLU A 215 -35.09 47.56 -33.34
CA GLU A 215 -34.38 48.79 -33.75
C GLU A 215 -34.97 49.46 -35.00
N LYS A 216 -35.66 48.69 -35.87
CA LYS A 216 -36.30 49.18 -37.10
C LYS A 216 -37.79 49.50 -36.93
N SER A 217 -38.35 49.23 -35.75
CA SER A 217 -39.77 49.43 -35.45
C SER A 217 -40.08 50.92 -35.24
N PRO A 218 -41.31 51.40 -35.51
CA PRO A 218 -41.73 52.76 -35.18
C PRO A 218 -41.50 53.14 -33.71
N GLN A 219 -41.60 52.15 -32.81
CA GLN A 219 -41.41 52.27 -31.36
C GLN A 219 -39.93 52.39 -30.95
N ALA A 220 -38.99 52.20 -31.89
CA ALA A 220 -37.55 52.25 -31.62
C ALA A 220 -37.08 53.61 -31.07
N ALA A 221 -37.75 54.71 -31.43
CA ALA A 221 -37.37 56.05 -30.98
C ALA A 221 -37.41 56.19 -29.45
N ALA A 222 -38.44 55.63 -28.80
CA ALA A 222 -38.61 55.65 -27.34
C ALA A 222 -37.61 54.72 -26.62
N LEU A 223 -37.20 53.62 -27.26
CA LEU A 223 -36.31 52.61 -26.69
C LEU A 223 -34.84 52.77 -27.09
N ARG A 224 -34.52 53.75 -27.96
CA ARG A 224 -33.19 53.84 -28.61
C ARG A 224 -32.03 53.92 -27.61
N ALA A 225 -32.22 54.63 -26.51
CA ALA A 225 -31.21 54.82 -25.47
C ALA A 225 -30.91 53.53 -24.67
N THR A 226 -31.84 52.57 -24.63
CA THR A 226 -31.69 51.30 -23.91
C THR A 226 -31.36 50.12 -24.84
N LEU A 227 -31.77 50.16 -26.11
CA LEU A 227 -31.46 49.11 -27.09
C LEU A 227 -29.95 48.99 -27.41
N ALA A 228 -29.26 50.12 -27.61
CA ALA A 228 -27.83 50.10 -27.95
C ALA A 228 -26.96 49.45 -26.85
N PRO A 229 -27.13 49.77 -25.54
CA PRO A 229 -26.44 49.07 -24.46
C PRO A 229 -26.69 47.56 -24.44
N VAL A 230 -27.94 47.11 -24.66
CA VAL A 230 -28.29 45.67 -24.70
C VAL A 230 -27.56 44.98 -25.84
N LYS A 231 -27.52 45.59 -27.03
CA LYS A 231 -26.80 45.06 -28.18
C LYS A 231 -25.31 44.88 -27.90
N THR A 232 -24.66 45.92 -27.38
CA THR A 232 -23.23 45.87 -27.03
C THR A 232 -22.94 44.79 -25.98
N SER A 233 -23.77 44.65 -24.96
CA SER A 233 -23.62 43.59 -23.96
C SER A 233 -23.87 42.20 -24.53
N LEU A 234 -24.83 42.04 -25.44
CA LEU A 234 -25.10 40.76 -26.10
C LEU A 234 -23.92 40.34 -27.00
N GLU A 235 -23.31 41.27 -27.72
CA GLU A 235 -22.09 41.02 -28.52
C GLU A 235 -20.86 40.72 -27.65
N THR A 236 -20.73 41.40 -26.51
CA THR A 236 -19.66 41.15 -25.54
C THR A 236 -19.82 39.76 -24.92
N TYR A 237 -21.04 39.41 -24.51
CA TYR A 237 -21.38 38.09 -23.98
C TYR A 237 -21.14 36.99 -25.00
N LYS A 238 -21.48 37.23 -26.28
CA LYS A 238 -21.16 36.32 -27.40
C LYS A 238 -19.67 36.02 -27.47
N THR A 239 -18.86 37.08 -27.55
CA THR A 239 -17.40 36.97 -27.71
C THR A 239 -16.78 36.26 -26.51
N ALA A 240 -17.17 36.65 -25.30
CA ALA A 240 -16.70 36.00 -24.08
C ALA A 240 -17.06 34.50 -24.06
N PHE A 241 -18.27 34.14 -24.46
CA PHE A 241 -18.69 32.75 -24.54
C PHE A 241 -17.90 31.95 -25.58
N GLU A 242 -17.67 32.50 -26.77
CA GLU A 242 -16.91 31.82 -27.84
C GLU A 242 -15.45 31.55 -27.40
N THR A 243 -14.81 32.52 -26.73
CA THR A 243 -13.48 32.32 -26.14
C THR A 243 -13.48 31.25 -25.05
N THR A 244 -14.40 31.35 -24.08
CA THR A 244 -14.49 30.37 -22.98
C THR A 244 -14.78 28.97 -23.48
N SER A 245 -15.75 28.82 -24.38
CA SER A 245 -16.17 27.51 -24.88
C SER A 245 -15.10 26.83 -25.72
N THR A 246 -14.36 27.59 -26.53
CA THR A 246 -13.22 27.07 -27.30
C THR A 246 -12.13 26.55 -26.37
N ALA A 247 -11.75 27.33 -25.35
CA ALA A 247 -10.74 26.93 -24.38
C ALA A 247 -11.17 25.69 -23.56
N MET A 248 -12.44 25.64 -23.13
CA MET A 248 -12.98 24.50 -22.38
C MET A 248 -12.98 23.20 -23.18
N LEU A 249 -13.41 23.25 -24.44
CA LEU A 249 -13.43 22.08 -25.32
C LEU A 249 -12.00 21.64 -25.68
N LYS A 250 -11.08 22.59 -25.86
CA LYS A 250 -9.65 22.29 -26.07
C LYS A 250 -9.03 21.59 -24.85
N ALA A 251 -9.33 22.06 -23.64
CA ALA A 251 -8.88 21.39 -22.41
C ALA A 251 -9.43 19.96 -22.31
N ASP A 252 -10.72 19.77 -22.59
CA ASP A 252 -11.34 18.44 -22.58
C ASP A 252 -10.75 17.52 -23.65
N GLU A 253 -10.45 18.04 -24.83
CA GLU A 253 -9.82 17.28 -25.92
C GLU A 253 -8.39 16.86 -25.56
N ILE A 254 -7.57 17.78 -25.02
CA ILE A 254 -6.21 17.46 -24.58
C ILE A 254 -6.24 16.36 -23.53
N TYR A 255 -7.13 16.47 -22.53
CA TYR A 255 -7.24 15.46 -21.49
C TYR A 255 -7.76 14.12 -22.02
N HIS A 256 -8.96 14.09 -22.60
CA HIS A 256 -9.65 12.83 -22.93
C HIS A 256 -9.07 12.13 -24.15
N LYS A 257 -8.56 12.85 -25.16
CA LYS A 257 -8.04 12.23 -26.40
C LYS A 257 -6.53 12.02 -26.39
N SER A 258 -5.78 12.73 -25.55
CA SER A 258 -4.31 12.67 -25.56
C SER A 258 -3.72 12.22 -24.24
N LEU A 259 -3.97 12.95 -23.15
CA LEU A 259 -3.29 12.75 -21.88
C LEU A 259 -3.76 11.48 -21.16
N ALA A 260 -5.07 11.31 -20.98
CA ALA A 260 -5.63 10.15 -20.28
C ALA A 260 -5.33 8.81 -21.00
N PRO A 261 -5.50 8.69 -22.33
CA PRO A 261 -5.13 7.46 -23.04
C PRO A 261 -3.64 7.13 -22.92
N LEU A 262 -2.77 8.15 -22.97
CA LEU A 262 -1.32 7.96 -22.82
C LEU A 262 -0.99 7.42 -21.42
N ILE A 263 -1.59 7.98 -20.36
CA ILE A 263 -1.38 7.49 -18.99
C ILE A 263 -1.88 6.04 -18.82
N VAL A 264 -3.05 5.72 -19.38
CA VAL A 264 -3.61 4.36 -19.32
C VAL A 264 -2.73 3.36 -20.06
N ASP A 265 -2.21 3.72 -21.23
CA ASP A 265 -1.27 2.88 -21.99
C ASP A 265 0.05 2.65 -21.23
N SER A 266 0.62 3.69 -20.62
CA SER A 266 1.81 3.58 -19.78
C SER A 266 1.59 2.69 -18.55
N ILE A 267 0.41 2.76 -17.90
CA ILE A 267 0.03 1.86 -16.80
C ILE A 267 -0.10 0.42 -17.32
N GLY A 268 -0.69 0.22 -18.50
CA GLY A 268 -0.79 -1.10 -19.13
C GLY A 268 0.58 -1.73 -19.39
N LYS A 269 1.53 -0.94 -19.92
CA LYS A 269 2.94 -1.34 -20.09
C LYS A 269 3.61 -1.75 -18.79
N LEU A 270 3.42 -0.98 -17.71
CA LEU A 270 3.92 -1.33 -16.37
C LEU A 270 3.27 -2.61 -15.83
N LYS A 271 1.99 -2.85 -16.14
CA LYS A 271 1.31 -4.09 -15.72
C LYS A 271 1.89 -5.34 -16.38
N VAL A 272 2.25 -5.23 -17.66
CA VAL A 272 2.97 -6.31 -18.36
C VAL A 272 4.34 -6.52 -17.70
N ALA A 273 5.08 -5.45 -17.41
CA ALA A 273 6.37 -5.55 -16.71
C ALA A 273 6.23 -6.21 -15.33
N GLU A 274 5.23 -5.83 -14.55
CA GLU A 274 4.93 -6.45 -13.25
C GLU A 274 4.69 -7.95 -13.38
N THR A 275 3.97 -8.38 -14.41
CA THR A 275 3.67 -9.79 -14.67
C THR A 275 4.95 -10.56 -15.01
N THR A 276 5.75 -10.04 -15.94
CA THR A 276 7.05 -10.65 -16.30
C THR A 276 8.04 -10.69 -15.13
N LEU A 277 8.04 -9.67 -14.27
CA LEU A 277 8.87 -9.63 -13.05
C LEU A 277 8.46 -10.70 -12.04
N LYS A 278 7.15 -10.93 -11.88
CA LYS A 278 6.63 -12.00 -11.02
C LYS A 278 7.02 -13.38 -11.54
N GLU A 279 6.93 -13.60 -12.85
CA GLU A 279 7.38 -14.83 -13.50
C GLU A 279 8.90 -15.04 -13.30
N ASP A 280 9.72 -14.02 -13.59
CA ASP A 280 11.16 -14.04 -13.35
C ASP A 280 11.50 -14.35 -11.88
N TYR A 281 10.75 -13.76 -10.94
CA TYR A 281 10.94 -14.00 -9.52
C TYR A 281 10.63 -15.44 -9.13
N GLN A 282 9.56 -16.04 -9.68
CA GLN A 282 9.22 -17.44 -9.45
C GLN A 282 10.29 -18.39 -10.04
N VAL A 283 10.76 -18.10 -11.26
CA VAL A 283 11.85 -18.86 -11.89
C VAL A 283 13.15 -18.73 -11.08
N SER A 284 13.50 -17.53 -10.63
CA SER A 284 14.68 -17.31 -9.79
C SER A 284 14.56 -18.02 -8.44
N ARG A 285 13.37 -18.02 -7.82
CA ARG A 285 13.13 -18.71 -6.55
C ARG A 285 13.26 -20.23 -6.69
N THR A 286 12.64 -20.82 -7.71
CA THR A 286 12.74 -22.27 -7.96
C THR A 286 14.18 -22.69 -8.29
N THR A 287 14.91 -21.85 -9.03
CA THR A 287 16.35 -22.06 -9.29
C THR A 287 17.16 -21.97 -8.00
N ALA A 288 16.90 -20.98 -7.14
CA ALA A 288 17.57 -20.84 -5.85
C ALA A 288 17.29 -22.03 -4.93
N GLU A 289 16.04 -22.49 -4.84
CA GLU A 289 15.65 -23.69 -4.08
C GLU A 289 16.38 -24.95 -4.60
N ALA A 290 16.51 -25.11 -5.92
CA ALA A 290 17.27 -26.21 -6.51
C ALA A 290 18.78 -26.14 -6.22
N VAL A 291 19.38 -24.94 -6.29
CA VAL A 291 20.81 -24.71 -5.96
C VAL A 291 21.07 -24.98 -4.47
N ILE A 292 20.18 -24.52 -3.59
CA ILE A 292 20.26 -24.77 -2.14
C ILE A 292 20.15 -26.28 -1.87
N ALA A 293 19.14 -26.96 -2.41
CA ALA A 293 18.95 -28.40 -2.23
C ALA A 293 20.15 -29.22 -2.76
N GLY A 294 20.67 -28.86 -3.93
CA GLY A 294 21.88 -29.46 -4.50
C GLY A 294 23.11 -29.24 -3.60
N THR A 295 23.28 -28.03 -3.09
CA THR A 295 24.36 -27.67 -2.16
C THR A 295 24.28 -28.49 -0.87
N THR A 296 23.09 -28.63 -0.27
CA THR A 296 22.87 -29.44 0.93
C THR A 296 23.21 -30.91 0.66
N THR A 297 22.76 -31.46 -0.48
CA THR A 297 23.04 -32.86 -0.86
C THR A 297 24.55 -33.11 -1.05
N VAL A 298 25.26 -32.19 -1.72
CA VAL A 298 26.72 -32.29 -1.90
C VAL A 298 27.45 -32.21 -0.56
N GLN A 299 27.02 -31.36 0.37
CA GLN A 299 27.60 -31.27 1.72
C GLN A 299 27.33 -32.51 2.56
N GLU A 300 26.13 -33.10 2.48
CA GLU A 300 25.81 -34.36 3.16
C GLU A 300 26.66 -35.52 2.63
N ILE A 301 26.79 -35.65 1.31
CA ILE A 301 27.65 -36.67 0.68
C ILE A 301 29.12 -36.45 1.06
N ALA A 302 29.62 -35.22 0.98
CA ALA A 302 31.00 -34.89 1.33
C ALA A 302 31.28 -35.16 2.82
N GLY A 303 30.37 -34.78 3.70
CA GLY A 303 30.44 -35.08 5.14
C GLY A 303 30.42 -36.58 5.42
N GLY A 304 29.52 -37.33 4.78
CA GLY A 304 29.45 -38.78 4.89
C GLY A 304 30.72 -39.48 4.39
N LEU A 305 31.26 -39.05 3.24
CA LEU A 305 32.52 -39.57 2.70
C LEU A 305 33.71 -39.21 3.58
N ALA A 306 33.74 -38.01 4.18
CA ALA A 306 34.79 -37.61 5.11
C ALA A 306 34.77 -38.46 6.40
N ILE A 307 33.57 -38.75 6.95
CA ILE A 307 33.40 -39.66 8.10
C ILE A 307 33.84 -41.07 7.72
N LEU A 308 33.42 -41.58 6.56
CA LEU A 308 33.79 -42.90 6.08
C LEU A 308 35.30 -43.02 5.86
N PHE A 309 35.92 -42.03 5.20
CA PHE A 309 37.35 -41.98 4.96
C PHE A 309 38.14 -41.86 6.26
N GLY A 310 37.69 -41.01 7.19
CA GLY A 310 38.28 -40.90 8.53
C GLY A 310 38.19 -42.22 9.31
N GLY A 311 37.05 -42.91 9.22
CA GLY A 311 36.86 -44.25 9.79
C GLY A 311 37.78 -45.30 9.17
N ILE A 312 37.97 -45.30 7.85
CA ILE A 312 38.90 -46.20 7.15
C ILE A 312 40.35 -45.91 7.56
N VAL A 313 40.76 -44.65 7.59
CA VAL A 313 42.12 -44.25 8.01
C VAL A 313 42.35 -44.64 9.46
N ALA A 314 41.40 -44.37 10.36
CA ALA A 314 41.47 -44.76 11.77
C ALA A 314 41.56 -46.28 11.93
N PHE A 315 40.74 -47.04 11.19
CA PHE A 315 40.76 -48.51 11.21
C PHE A 315 42.08 -49.09 10.67
N LEU A 316 42.62 -48.53 9.57
CA LEU A 316 43.90 -48.95 9.00
C LEU A 316 45.07 -48.65 9.94
N ILE A 317 45.08 -47.48 10.59
CA ILE A 317 46.07 -47.12 11.59
C ILE A 317 45.97 -48.07 12.79
N ALA A 318 44.76 -48.26 13.34
CA ALA A 318 44.51 -49.17 14.46
C ALA A 318 44.97 -50.60 14.13
N ARG A 319 44.57 -51.17 12.99
CA ARG A 319 44.98 -52.51 12.57
C ARG A 319 46.49 -52.63 12.34
N SER A 320 47.14 -51.58 11.84
CA SER A 320 48.57 -51.61 11.50
C SER A 320 49.53 -51.42 12.68
N ILE A 321 49.03 -50.85 13.79
CA ILE A 321 49.80 -50.53 14.99
C ILE A 321 49.37 -51.42 16.16
N VAL A 322 48.07 -51.45 16.49
CA VAL A 322 47.53 -52.12 17.69
C VAL A 322 47.74 -53.63 17.63
N GLY A 323 47.38 -54.29 16.53
CA GLY A 323 47.49 -55.76 16.40
C GLY A 323 48.93 -56.30 16.58
N PRO A 324 49.94 -55.73 15.88
CA PRO A 324 51.33 -56.10 16.07
C PRO A 324 51.87 -55.80 17.48
N LEU A 325 51.46 -54.69 18.10
CA LEU A 325 51.82 -54.37 19.48
C LEU A 325 51.25 -55.41 20.45
N THR A 326 49.96 -55.73 20.37
CA THR A 326 49.33 -56.76 21.23
C THR A 326 49.98 -58.14 21.04
N SER A 327 50.37 -58.50 19.81
CA SER A 327 51.04 -59.78 19.52
C SER A 327 52.45 -59.83 20.10
N MET A 328 53.19 -58.72 20.04
CA MET A 328 54.51 -58.58 20.66
C MET A 328 54.42 -58.64 22.19
N THR A 329 53.42 -57.99 22.80
CA THR A 329 53.19 -58.04 24.25
C THR A 329 52.87 -59.46 24.72
N GLN A 330 52.06 -60.22 23.95
CA GLN A 330 51.75 -61.62 24.26
C GLN A 330 52.94 -62.57 24.04
N ALA A 331 53.82 -62.31 23.08
CA ALA A 331 55.02 -63.10 22.86
C ALA A 331 56.05 -62.86 23.97
N MET A 332 56.23 -61.61 24.39
CA MET A 332 57.10 -61.24 25.51
C MET A 332 56.61 -61.84 26.83
N GLY A 333 55.29 -61.81 27.09
CA GLY A 333 54.71 -62.45 28.27
C GLY A 333 54.93 -63.98 28.34
N ARG A 334 54.94 -64.66 27.18
CA ARG A 334 55.23 -66.09 27.11
C ARG A 334 56.73 -66.42 27.23
N LEU A 335 57.59 -65.57 26.68
CA LEU A 335 59.06 -65.70 26.83
C LEU A 335 59.49 -65.49 28.29
N ALA A 336 58.91 -64.49 28.96
CA ALA A 336 59.13 -64.22 30.39
C ALA A 336 58.60 -65.33 31.31
N GLY A 337 57.59 -66.10 30.86
CA GLY A 337 57.07 -67.29 31.54
C GLY A 337 57.92 -68.56 31.36
N GLY A 338 59.12 -68.46 30.77
CA GLY A 338 60.05 -69.58 30.59
C GLY A 338 59.80 -70.46 29.37
N ASN A 339 58.88 -70.07 28.48
CA ASN A 339 58.61 -70.82 27.25
C ASN A 339 59.52 -70.32 26.11
N LEU A 340 60.64 -71.02 25.89
CA LEU A 340 61.65 -70.69 24.87
C LEU A 340 61.31 -71.15 23.45
N GLU A 341 60.26 -71.96 23.28
CA GLU A 341 59.81 -72.43 21.96
C GLU A 341 58.95 -71.39 21.22
N VAL A 342 58.64 -70.24 21.83
CA VAL A 342 57.80 -69.20 21.24
C VAL A 342 58.48 -68.55 20.04
N GLU A 343 57.88 -68.64 18.85
CA GLU A 343 58.30 -67.85 17.69
C GLU A 343 57.98 -66.37 17.91
N ILE A 344 58.98 -65.50 17.72
CA ILE A 344 58.81 -64.05 17.88
C ILE A 344 58.07 -63.48 16.66
N PRO A 345 56.82 -63.01 16.81
CA PRO A 345 56.03 -62.49 15.70
C PRO A 345 56.65 -61.18 15.17
N GLY A 346 56.62 -60.98 13.85
CA GLY A 346 57.13 -59.74 13.23
C GLY A 346 58.60 -59.78 12.81
N ARG A 347 59.24 -60.95 12.82
CA ARG A 347 60.59 -61.17 12.28
C ARG A 347 60.65 -60.80 10.79
N GLY A 348 61.66 -60.03 10.37
CA GLY A 348 61.82 -59.57 8.98
C GLY A 348 61.02 -58.31 8.60
N ARG A 349 60.36 -57.65 9.57
CA ARG A 349 59.80 -56.30 9.35
C ARG A 349 60.91 -55.25 9.35
N ALA A 350 60.74 -54.20 8.54
CA ALA A 350 61.66 -53.06 8.42
C ALA A 350 61.13 -51.78 9.11
N ASP A 351 60.08 -51.91 9.93
CA ASP A 351 59.53 -50.83 10.75
C ASP A 351 59.92 -51.01 12.23
N GLU A 352 59.54 -50.08 13.09
CA GLU A 352 59.94 -50.05 14.52
C GLU A 352 59.54 -51.33 15.27
N ILE A 353 58.45 -51.99 14.86
CA ILE A 353 58.03 -53.29 15.40
C ILE A 353 59.00 -54.41 15.00
N GLY A 354 59.63 -54.32 13.82
CA GLY A 354 60.68 -55.23 13.38
C GLY A 354 62.00 -55.04 14.13
N ASP A 355 62.33 -53.80 14.48
CA ASP A 355 63.49 -53.50 15.34
C ASP A 355 63.26 -54.05 16.76
N MET A 356 62.03 -53.97 17.28
CA MET A 356 61.64 -54.64 18.53
C MET A 356 61.68 -56.17 18.42
N ALA A 357 61.21 -56.76 17.31
CA ALA A 357 61.25 -58.21 17.10
C ALA A 357 62.68 -58.74 16.98
N LYS A 358 63.62 -57.97 16.40
CA LYS A 358 65.05 -58.29 16.41
C LYS A 358 65.64 -58.24 17.82
N ALA A 359 65.28 -57.22 18.61
CA ALA A 359 65.74 -57.10 20.00
C ALA A 359 65.24 -58.28 20.86
N ILE A 360 63.96 -58.66 20.74
CA ILE A 360 63.40 -59.82 21.44
C ILE A 360 64.00 -61.14 20.93
N GLN A 361 64.36 -61.23 19.65
CA GLN A 361 65.03 -62.40 19.09
C GLN A 361 66.47 -62.55 19.61
N VAL A 362 67.24 -61.47 19.68
CA VAL A 362 68.57 -61.46 20.33
C VAL A 362 68.45 -61.83 21.81
N PHE A 363 67.36 -61.44 22.47
CA PHE A 363 67.08 -61.83 23.84
C PHE A 363 66.76 -63.34 23.97
N LYS A 364 65.95 -63.89 23.05
CA LYS A 364 65.67 -65.33 22.94
C LYS A 364 66.94 -66.15 22.62
N ASP A 365 67.78 -65.66 21.72
CA ASP A 365 69.02 -66.32 21.29
C ASP A 365 70.08 -66.28 22.41
N ASN A 366 70.17 -65.18 23.17
CA ASN A 366 71.02 -65.09 24.37
C ASN A 366 70.50 -65.94 25.54
N MET A 367 69.20 -66.22 25.64
CA MET A 367 68.63 -67.13 26.65
C MET A 367 68.99 -68.61 26.41
N ILE A 368 69.47 -68.97 25.21
CA ILE A 368 69.83 -70.36 24.85
C ILE A 368 71.34 -70.66 25.06
N GLU A 369 72.19 -69.65 25.27
CA GLU A 369 73.65 -69.82 25.32
C GLU A 369 74.31 -69.38 26.64
N THR A 370 73.60 -69.27 27.77
CA THR A 370 74.27 -68.94 29.04
C THR A 370 73.68 -69.64 30.25
N GLU A 371 74.03 -70.93 30.40
CA GLU A 371 73.85 -71.70 31.63
C GLU A 371 75.16 -72.32 32.14
N SER A 372 76.32 -71.69 31.90
CA SER A 372 77.53 -71.99 32.69
C SER A 372 78.53 -70.84 32.70
N MET A 373 78.38 -69.92 33.67
CA MET A 373 79.47 -69.44 34.52
C MET A 373 78.88 -68.43 35.51
N ARG A 374 78.60 -68.95 36.71
CA ARG A 374 78.30 -68.15 37.89
C ARG A 374 79.55 -67.38 38.34
N ALA A 375 79.27 -66.24 38.95
CA ALA A 375 79.98 -65.75 40.14
C ALA A 375 81.32 -65.01 39.96
N GLU A 376 81.40 -64.04 39.04
CA GLU A 376 82.42 -63.00 39.13
C GLU A 376 81.99 -61.69 38.45
N GLN A 377 81.12 -60.88 39.08
CA GLN A 377 80.95 -59.47 38.67
C GLN A 377 80.32 -58.56 39.76
N ALA A 378 80.68 -58.82 41.02
CA ALA A 378 80.39 -57.92 42.15
C ALA A 378 81.13 -56.56 42.07
N GLU A 379 81.91 -56.30 41.02
CA GLU A 379 82.60 -55.03 40.77
C GLU A 379 81.97 -54.18 39.64
N LEU A 380 81.03 -54.72 38.85
CA LEU A 380 80.31 -53.93 37.82
C LEU A 380 79.09 -53.19 38.38
N GLU A 381 78.57 -53.64 39.53
CA GLU A 381 77.33 -53.12 40.12
C GLU A 381 77.44 -51.64 40.53
N ALA A 382 78.64 -51.17 40.90
CA ALA A 382 78.86 -49.76 41.26
C ALA A 382 78.82 -48.80 40.05
N ARG A 383 79.32 -49.20 38.86
CA ARG A 383 79.27 -48.38 37.63
C ARG A 383 77.93 -48.50 36.89
N GLN A 384 77.25 -49.65 36.98
CA GLN A 384 75.92 -49.85 36.41
C GLN A 384 74.80 -49.22 37.24
N ALA A 385 74.98 -49.03 38.56
CA ALA A 385 74.04 -48.28 39.38
C ALA A 385 73.99 -46.80 39.00
N GLU A 386 75.14 -46.18 38.70
CA GLU A 386 75.20 -44.76 38.28
C GLU A 386 74.58 -44.54 36.88
N ASN A 387 74.86 -45.41 35.91
CA ASN A 387 74.26 -45.31 34.58
C ASN A 387 72.76 -45.65 34.56
N ARG A 388 72.31 -46.66 35.33
CA ARG A 388 70.87 -46.92 35.52
C ARG A 388 70.17 -45.76 36.19
N ARG A 389 70.80 -45.13 37.19
CA ARG A 389 70.24 -43.95 37.85
C ARG A 389 70.16 -42.74 36.91
N LYS A 390 71.17 -42.51 36.06
CA LYS A 390 71.16 -41.45 35.03
C LYS A 390 70.15 -41.71 33.91
N ASP A 391 70.02 -42.94 33.44
CA ASP A 391 69.03 -43.32 32.42
C ASP A 391 67.60 -43.27 32.98
N MET A 392 67.42 -43.69 34.23
CA MET A 392 66.11 -43.66 34.89
C MET A 392 65.70 -42.24 35.28
N ALA A 393 66.64 -41.39 35.71
CA ALA A 393 66.41 -39.96 35.88
C ALA A 393 66.02 -39.29 34.55
N ARG A 394 66.74 -39.57 33.45
CA ARG A 394 66.41 -39.00 32.12
C ARG A 394 65.04 -39.46 31.61
N LEU A 395 64.69 -40.73 31.81
CA LEU A 395 63.37 -41.27 31.44
C LEU A 395 62.27 -40.71 32.33
N ALA A 396 62.55 -40.52 33.63
CA ALA A 396 61.66 -39.85 34.56
C ALA A 396 61.42 -38.39 34.17
N ASP A 397 62.48 -37.63 33.81
CA ASP A 397 62.38 -36.24 33.34
C ASP A 397 61.58 -36.13 32.03
N GLN A 398 61.82 -37.02 31.07
CA GLN A 398 61.07 -37.06 29.81
C GLN A 398 59.60 -37.44 30.03
N PHE A 399 59.34 -38.36 30.96
CA PHE A 399 57.98 -38.74 31.36
C PHE A 399 57.29 -37.59 32.09
N GLU A 400 57.98 -36.89 33.00
CA GLU A 400 57.49 -35.70 33.69
C GLU A 400 57.11 -34.60 32.70
N GLN A 401 57.99 -34.32 31.74
CA GLN A 401 57.74 -33.29 30.74
C GLN A 401 56.55 -33.63 29.85
N ALA A 402 56.49 -34.86 29.32
CA ALA A 402 55.40 -35.29 28.43
C ALA A 402 54.04 -35.35 29.16
N VAL A 403 54.00 -35.92 30.36
CA VAL A 403 52.75 -36.00 31.15
C VAL A 403 52.38 -34.64 31.72
N GLY A 404 53.35 -33.83 32.13
CA GLY A 404 53.16 -32.46 32.59
C GLY A 404 52.56 -31.54 31.52
N GLU A 405 53.04 -31.62 30.28
CA GLU A 405 52.46 -30.89 29.14
C GLU A 405 51.01 -31.32 28.86
N ILE A 406 50.71 -32.63 28.88
CA ILE A 406 49.35 -33.15 28.68
C ILE A 406 48.43 -32.66 29.79
N VAL A 407 48.84 -32.79 31.06
CA VAL A 407 48.05 -32.38 32.22
C VAL A 407 47.80 -30.88 32.22
N ASN A 408 48.80 -30.06 31.88
CA ASN A 408 48.62 -28.62 31.75
C ASN A 408 47.64 -28.28 30.61
N THR A 409 47.75 -28.96 29.46
CA THR A 409 46.84 -28.77 28.32
C THR A 409 45.39 -29.12 28.68
N VAL A 410 45.18 -30.26 29.34
CA VAL A 410 43.84 -30.70 29.78
C VAL A 410 43.29 -29.76 30.86
N SER A 411 44.12 -29.28 31.77
CA SER A 411 43.71 -28.31 32.79
C SER A 411 43.29 -26.97 32.17
N SER A 412 44.06 -26.45 31.21
CA SER A 412 43.70 -25.24 30.45
C SER A 412 42.40 -25.42 29.67
N ALA A 413 42.25 -26.52 28.92
CA ALA A 413 41.03 -26.82 28.17
C ALA A 413 39.81 -26.98 29.09
N SER A 414 39.99 -27.58 30.27
CA SER A 414 38.92 -27.69 31.29
C SER A 414 38.53 -26.33 31.85
N GLY A 415 39.50 -25.43 32.08
CA GLY A 415 39.23 -24.06 32.50
C GLY A 415 38.47 -23.24 31.46
N GLU A 416 38.82 -23.38 30.18
CA GLU A 416 38.09 -22.76 29.07
C GLU A 416 36.66 -23.31 28.92
N LEU A 417 36.47 -24.63 29.11
CA LEU A 417 35.15 -25.25 29.11
C LEU A 417 34.30 -24.78 30.28
N GLU A 418 34.87 -24.65 31.49
CA GLU A 418 34.17 -24.09 32.66
C GLU A 418 33.71 -22.64 32.39
N ALA A 419 34.58 -21.79 31.86
CA ALA A 419 34.22 -20.41 31.52
C ALA A 419 33.14 -20.33 30.43
N SER A 420 33.24 -21.18 29.39
CA SER A 420 32.27 -21.23 28.30
C SER A 420 30.90 -21.74 28.78
N ALA A 421 30.89 -22.80 29.58
CA ALA A 421 29.66 -23.37 30.16
C ALA A 421 28.99 -22.39 31.14
N GLY A 422 29.78 -21.64 31.92
CA GLY A 422 29.27 -20.56 32.76
C GLY A 422 28.57 -19.47 31.94
N THR A 423 29.22 -19.02 30.86
CA THR A 423 28.65 -18.01 29.94
C THR A 423 27.36 -18.49 29.27
N LEU A 424 27.33 -19.75 28.82
CA LEU A 424 26.13 -20.36 28.23
C LEU A 424 24.99 -20.46 29.25
N THR A 425 25.28 -20.82 30.50
CA THR A 425 24.28 -20.89 31.57
C THR A 425 23.66 -19.51 31.83
N THR A 426 24.47 -18.46 31.93
CA THR A 426 23.96 -17.08 32.09
C THR A 426 23.14 -16.62 30.88
N THR A 427 23.59 -16.95 29.67
CA THR A 427 22.88 -16.59 28.43
C THR A 427 21.54 -17.30 28.33
N ALA A 428 21.49 -18.58 28.68
CA ALA A 428 20.27 -19.38 28.73
C ALA A 428 19.26 -18.81 29.75
N ALA A 429 19.71 -18.48 30.97
CA ALA A 429 18.86 -17.85 31.98
C ALA A 429 18.26 -16.52 31.47
N ARG A 430 19.10 -15.67 30.86
CA ARG A 430 18.64 -14.39 30.28
C ARG A 430 17.64 -14.59 29.14
N ALA A 431 17.86 -15.59 28.28
CA ALA A 431 16.93 -15.92 27.20
C ALA A 431 15.58 -16.41 27.75
N GLN A 432 15.58 -17.14 28.87
CA GLN A 432 14.37 -17.61 29.53
C GLN A 432 13.57 -16.47 30.17
N ASP A 433 14.24 -15.51 30.83
CA ASP A 433 13.61 -14.31 31.38
C ASP A 433 12.98 -13.46 30.26
N LEU A 434 13.74 -13.17 29.21
CA LEU A 434 13.25 -12.41 28.06
C LEU A 434 12.09 -13.11 27.34
N SER A 435 12.14 -14.45 27.25
CA SER A 435 11.05 -15.24 26.67
C SER A 435 9.76 -15.11 27.48
N THR A 436 9.87 -15.03 28.81
CA THR A 436 8.72 -14.84 29.71
C THR A 436 8.12 -13.44 29.53
N GLU A 437 8.96 -12.41 29.41
CA GLU A 437 8.53 -11.03 29.17
C GLU A 437 7.81 -10.91 27.80
N VAL A 438 8.40 -11.48 26.74
CA VAL A 438 7.80 -11.49 25.40
C VAL A 438 6.49 -12.28 25.36
N ALA A 439 6.38 -13.39 26.10
CA ALA A 439 5.13 -14.14 26.22
C ALA A 439 4.02 -13.30 26.87
N SER A 440 4.32 -12.60 27.97
CA SER A 440 3.38 -11.70 28.63
C SER A 440 2.95 -10.55 27.72
N ALA A 441 3.89 -9.90 27.03
CA ALA A 441 3.59 -8.83 26.09
C ALA A 441 2.74 -9.32 24.91
N SER A 442 2.96 -10.56 24.45
CA SER A 442 2.16 -11.17 23.39
C SER A 442 0.72 -11.46 23.84
N GLN A 443 0.52 -11.88 25.09
CA GLN A 443 -0.82 -12.08 25.67
C GLN A 443 -1.58 -10.76 25.80
N GLU A 444 -0.91 -9.69 26.25
CA GLU A 444 -1.49 -8.35 26.32
C GLU A 444 -1.85 -7.83 24.92
N ALA A 445 -0.94 -7.99 23.95
CA ALA A 445 -1.21 -7.64 22.56
C ALA A 445 -2.42 -8.41 22.01
N SER A 446 -2.54 -9.71 22.30
CA SER A 446 -3.70 -10.51 21.88
C SER A 446 -5.01 -10.00 22.48
N ALA A 447 -5.00 -9.58 23.75
CA ALA A 447 -6.18 -8.99 24.39
C ALA A 447 -6.58 -7.65 23.74
N ASN A 448 -5.59 -6.81 23.42
CA ASN A 448 -5.82 -5.54 22.71
C ASN A 448 -6.38 -5.77 21.31
N VAL A 449 -5.83 -6.73 20.57
CA VAL A 449 -6.33 -7.09 19.23
C VAL A 449 -7.78 -7.61 19.31
N GLN A 450 -8.12 -8.42 20.32
CA GLN A 450 -9.49 -8.88 20.54
C GLN A 450 -10.46 -7.72 20.84
N ALA A 451 -10.03 -6.74 21.64
CA ALA A 451 -10.83 -5.54 21.92
C ALA A 451 -11.08 -4.71 20.65
N VAL A 452 -10.05 -4.56 19.80
CA VAL A 452 -10.19 -3.89 18.49
C VAL A 452 -11.12 -4.67 17.57
N ALA A 453 -11.08 -6.01 17.59
CA ALA A 453 -12.00 -6.85 16.81
C ALA A 453 -13.46 -6.58 17.18
N SER A 454 -13.78 -6.60 18.48
CA SER A 454 -15.13 -6.30 18.97
C SER A 454 -15.59 -4.89 18.58
N ALA A 455 -14.71 -3.87 18.72
CA ALA A 455 -15.02 -2.51 18.31
C ALA A 455 -15.26 -2.39 16.80
N THR A 456 -14.53 -3.17 15.99
CA THR A 456 -14.69 -3.21 14.53
C THR A 456 -16.01 -3.87 14.13
N GLU A 457 -16.46 -4.90 14.86
CA GLU A 457 -17.78 -5.51 14.67
C GLU A 457 -18.91 -4.54 15.00
N GLU A 458 -18.82 -3.80 16.11
CA GLU A 458 -19.79 -2.74 16.46
C GLU A 458 -19.82 -1.61 15.42
N LEU A 459 -18.66 -1.20 14.91
CA LEU A 459 -18.57 -0.22 13.82
C LEU A 459 -19.23 -0.74 12.53
N SER A 460 -19.01 -2.00 12.16
CA SER A 460 -19.63 -2.62 10.99
C SER A 460 -21.16 -2.63 11.09
N SER A 461 -21.69 -2.95 12.27
CA SER A 461 -23.13 -2.86 12.55
C SER A 461 -23.63 -1.42 12.44
N SER A 462 -22.89 -0.45 12.99
CA SER A 462 -23.26 0.97 12.96
C SER A 462 -23.27 1.53 11.54
N VAL A 463 -22.26 1.20 10.73
CA VAL A 463 -22.17 1.59 9.31
C VAL A 463 -23.34 1.00 8.51
N SER A 464 -23.71 -0.25 8.77
CA SER A 464 -24.84 -0.90 8.10
C SER A 464 -26.18 -0.24 8.44
N GLU A 465 -26.38 0.15 9.70
CA GLU A 465 -27.58 0.88 10.12
C GLU A 465 -27.62 2.31 9.54
N ILE A 466 -26.49 3.02 9.50
CA ILE A 466 -26.40 4.33 8.86
C ILE A 466 -26.73 4.21 7.36
N ALA A 467 -26.20 3.20 6.67
CA ALA A 467 -26.51 2.96 5.26
C ALA A 467 -28.02 2.81 5.03
N ARG A 468 -28.69 2.01 5.87
CA ARG A 468 -30.14 1.82 5.85
C ARG A 468 -30.90 3.12 6.07
N GLN A 469 -30.49 3.93 7.05
CA GLN A 469 -31.13 5.22 7.36
C GLN A 469 -30.95 6.26 6.25
N VAL A 470 -29.79 6.27 5.59
CA VAL A 470 -29.51 7.18 4.47
C VAL A 470 -30.35 6.81 3.24
N GLN A 471 -30.47 5.51 2.93
CA GLN A 471 -31.35 5.04 1.86
C GLN A 471 -32.83 5.41 2.12
N GLU A 472 -33.28 5.23 3.36
CA GLU A 472 -34.64 5.63 3.75
C GLU A 472 -34.85 7.15 3.64
N SER A 473 -33.86 7.95 4.03
CA SER A 473 -33.90 9.41 3.89
C SER A 473 -33.99 9.84 2.41
N ALA A 474 -33.26 9.17 1.52
CA ALA A 474 -33.34 9.41 0.08
C ALA A 474 -34.72 9.04 -0.50
N ARG A 475 -35.32 7.95 -0.02
CA ARG A 475 -36.70 7.55 -0.39
C ARG A 475 -37.71 8.61 0.04
N ILE A 476 -37.65 9.06 1.30
CA ILE A 476 -38.53 10.10 1.84
C ILE A 476 -38.38 11.41 1.07
N ALA A 477 -37.15 11.82 0.74
CA ALA A 477 -36.91 13.01 -0.07
C ALA A 477 -37.58 12.89 -1.45
N THR A 478 -37.44 11.74 -2.12
CA THR A 478 -38.08 11.49 -3.42
C THR A 478 -39.61 11.56 -3.34
N GLU A 479 -40.20 10.98 -2.30
CA GLU A 479 -41.65 11.07 -2.05
C GLU A 479 -42.11 12.51 -1.80
N ALA A 480 -41.30 13.29 -1.07
CA ALA A 480 -41.57 14.70 -0.79
C ALA A 480 -41.51 15.57 -2.05
N VAL A 481 -40.57 15.32 -2.98
CA VAL A 481 -40.56 15.97 -4.31
C VAL A 481 -41.86 15.70 -5.05
N GLY A 482 -42.30 14.44 -5.09
CA GLY A 482 -43.57 14.08 -5.72
C GLY A 482 -44.78 14.76 -5.08
N GLN A 483 -44.80 14.92 -3.75
CA GLN A 483 -45.84 15.65 -3.04
C GLN A 483 -45.82 17.15 -3.35
N ALA A 484 -44.64 17.78 -3.37
CA ALA A 484 -44.49 19.19 -3.72
C ALA A 484 -44.98 19.48 -5.14
N SER A 485 -44.65 18.60 -6.11
CA SER A 485 -45.12 18.71 -7.49
C SER A 485 -46.66 18.67 -7.57
N ARG A 486 -47.30 17.70 -6.90
CA ARG A 486 -48.77 17.61 -6.87
C ARG A 486 -49.42 18.85 -6.23
N THR A 487 -48.81 19.40 -5.19
CA THR A 487 -49.29 20.65 -4.57
C THR A 487 -49.16 21.82 -5.52
N ASN A 488 -48.02 21.95 -6.21
CA ASN A 488 -47.79 22.99 -7.22
C ASN A 488 -48.84 22.93 -8.35
N GLU A 489 -49.20 21.73 -8.83
CA GLU A 489 -50.27 21.55 -9.82
C GLU A 489 -51.63 22.03 -9.31
N ARG A 490 -52.00 21.67 -8.07
CA ARG A 490 -53.28 22.08 -7.46
C ARG A 490 -53.37 23.59 -7.26
N VAL A 491 -52.29 24.21 -6.77
CA VAL A 491 -52.22 25.67 -6.58
C VAL A 491 -52.21 26.38 -7.94
N GLY A 492 -51.54 25.83 -8.95
CA GLY A 492 -51.61 26.33 -10.32
C GLY A 492 -53.01 26.26 -10.93
N ALA A 493 -53.78 25.22 -10.62
CA ALA A 493 -55.20 25.13 -11.02
C ALA A 493 -56.06 26.19 -10.31
N LEU A 494 -55.80 26.46 -9.03
CA LEU A 494 -56.47 27.53 -8.27
C LEU A 494 -56.18 28.91 -8.87
N SER A 495 -54.92 29.19 -9.22
CA SER A 495 -54.52 30.45 -9.88
C SER A 495 -55.29 30.66 -11.18
N LYS A 496 -55.39 29.62 -12.03
CA LYS A 496 -56.20 29.66 -13.26
C LYS A 496 -57.69 29.89 -12.99
N ALA A 497 -58.24 29.31 -11.93
CA ALA A 497 -59.64 29.52 -11.55
C ALA A 497 -59.87 30.96 -11.08
N ALA A 498 -58.97 31.52 -10.27
CA ALA A 498 -59.03 32.91 -9.82
C ALA A 498 -58.92 33.90 -10.99
N ALA A 499 -58.06 33.63 -11.98
CA ALA A 499 -57.99 34.42 -13.22
C ALA A 499 -59.34 34.47 -13.96
N ARG A 500 -59.98 33.31 -14.16
CA ARG A 500 -61.31 33.24 -14.80
C ARG A 500 -62.39 34.00 -14.02
N ILE A 501 -62.33 33.98 -12.68
CA ILE A 501 -63.25 34.78 -11.86
C ILE A 501 -62.98 36.27 -12.09
N GLY A 502 -61.72 36.68 -12.17
CA GLY A 502 -61.32 38.05 -12.54
C GLY A 502 -61.95 38.51 -13.85
N ASP A 503 -61.83 37.71 -14.91
CA ASP A 503 -62.41 37.99 -16.22
C ASP A 503 -63.95 38.18 -16.14
N VAL A 504 -64.63 37.34 -15.36
CA VAL A 504 -66.08 37.44 -15.14
C VAL A 504 -66.45 38.70 -14.38
N VAL A 505 -65.69 39.07 -13.35
CA VAL A 505 -65.94 40.27 -12.55
C VAL A 505 -65.75 41.54 -13.40
N GLU A 506 -64.74 41.57 -14.27
CA GLU A 506 -64.52 42.67 -15.22
C GLU A 506 -65.68 42.80 -16.22
N LEU A 507 -66.17 41.68 -16.74
CA LEU A 507 -67.36 41.67 -17.62
C LEU A 507 -68.60 42.22 -16.89
N ILE A 508 -68.84 41.82 -15.64
CA ILE A 508 -69.99 42.33 -14.86
C ILE A 508 -69.82 43.83 -14.59
N SER A 509 -68.61 44.30 -14.25
CA SER A 509 -68.32 45.72 -14.07
C SER A 509 -68.62 46.52 -15.35
N THR A 510 -68.25 45.99 -16.51
CA THR A 510 -68.55 46.58 -17.82
C THR A 510 -70.07 46.66 -18.08
N ILE A 511 -70.80 45.58 -17.78
CA ILE A 511 -72.27 45.54 -17.91
C ILE A 511 -72.92 46.56 -16.95
N ALA A 512 -72.45 46.68 -15.71
CA ALA A 512 -72.93 47.66 -14.76
C ALA A 512 -72.69 49.10 -15.26
N GLY A 513 -71.52 49.38 -15.84
CA GLY A 513 -71.22 50.65 -16.49
C GLY A 513 -72.15 50.98 -17.66
N GLN A 514 -72.41 50.00 -18.55
CA GLN A 514 -73.37 50.16 -19.65
C GLN A 514 -74.80 50.38 -19.13
N THR A 515 -75.21 49.63 -18.10
CA THR A 515 -76.53 49.75 -17.48
C THR A 515 -76.72 51.12 -16.84
N ASN A 516 -75.68 51.65 -16.19
CA ASN A 516 -75.68 53.01 -15.64
C ASN A 516 -75.83 54.08 -16.74
N LEU A 517 -75.13 53.94 -17.87
CA LEU A 517 -75.28 54.84 -19.02
C LEU A 517 -76.67 54.76 -19.67
N LEU A 518 -77.23 53.56 -19.81
CA LEU A 518 -78.59 53.34 -20.30
C LEU A 518 -79.63 53.98 -19.37
N ALA A 519 -79.48 53.78 -18.06
CA ALA A 519 -80.34 54.37 -17.05
C ALA A 519 -80.25 55.90 -17.05
N LEU A 520 -79.05 56.47 -17.20
CA LEU A 520 -78.85 57.91 -17.32
C LEU A 520 -79.55 58.49 -18.55
N ASN A 521 -79.41 57.84 -19.72
CA ASN A 521 -80.12 58.24 -20.93
C ASN A 521 -81.64 58.19 -20.76
N ALA A 522 -82.15 57.16 -20.07
CA ALA A 522 -83.57 57.05 -19.74
C ALA A 522 -84.04 58.15 -18.76
N THR A 523 -83.23 58.52 -17.77
CA THR A 523 -83.53 59.64 -16.87
C THR A 523 -83.59 60.98 -17.62
N ILE A 524 -82.69 61.19 -18.59
CA ILE A 524 -82.69 62.39 -19.45
C ILE A 524 -83.97 62.45 -20.29
N GLU A 525 -84.35 61.35 -20.95
CA GLU A 525 -85.54 61.32 -21.80
C GLU A 525 -86.84 61.42 -20.98
N ALA A 526 -86.86 60.83 -19.77
CA ALA A 526 -87.97 60.98 -18.84
C ALA A 526 -88.13 62.43 -18.33
N ALA A 527 -87.02 63.14 -18.08
CA ALA A 527 -87.05 64.57 -17.77
C ALA A 527 -87.55 65.42 -18.95
N ARG A 528 -87.23 65.00 -20.18
CA ARG A 528 -87.66 65.64 -21.43
C ARG A 528 -89.17 65.51 -21.67
N ALA A 529 -89.78 64.42 -21.21
CA ALA A 529 -91.21 64.16 -21.30
C ALA A 529 -92.08 64.88 -20.24
N GLY A 530 -91.49 65.63 -19.31
CA GLY A 530 -92.22 66.43 -18.31
C GLY A 530 -93.06 65.60 -17.32
N GLU A 531 -94.28 66.06 -17.00
CA GLU A 531 -95.21 65.38 -16.06
C GLU A 531 -95.55 63.93 -16.48
N ALA A 532 -95.58 63.64 -17.79
CA ALA A 532 -95.88 62.29 -18.30
C ALA A 532 -94.73 61.28 -18.08
N GLY A 533 -93.49 61.76 -17.90
CA GLY A 533 -92.29 60.93 -17.70
C GLY A 533 -91.98 60.58 -16.25
N ARG A 534 -92.75 61.08 -15.28
CA ARG A 534 -92.43 60.98 -13.84
C ARG A 534 -92.23 59.55 -13.34
N GLY A 535 -93.09 58.62 -13.74
CA GLY A 535 -92.96 57.19 -13.38
C GLY A 535 -91.72 56.53 -13.99
N PHE A 536 -91.40 56.85 -15.24
CA PHE A 536 -90.18 56.39 -15.91
C PHE A 536 -88.91 56.98 -15.29
N ALA A 537 -88.95 58.24 -14.84
CA ALA A 537 -87.82 58.89 -14.18
C ALA A 537 -87.45 58.20 -12.86
N VAL A 538 -88.45 57.76 -12.08
CA VAL A 538 -88.23 57.02 -10.83
C VAL A 538 -87.56 55.67 -11.11
N VAL A 539 -88.09 54.90 -12.06
CA VAL A 539 -87.51 53.59 -12.44
C VAL A 539 -86.08 53.75 -12.98
N ALA A 540 -85.85 54.74 -13.84
CA ALA A 540 -84.52 55.01 -14.38
C ALA A 540 -83.51 55.39 -13.28
N THR A 541 -83.94 56.17 -12.27
CA THR A 541 -83.09 56.52 -11.12
C THR A 541 -82.79 55.30 -10.24
N GLU A 542 -83.76 54.41 -10.03
CA GLU A 542 -83.57 53.17 -9.27
C GLU A 542 -82.60 52.21 -9.99
N VAL A 543 -82.76 52.03 -11.30
CA VAL A 543 -81.85 51.21 -12.13
C VAL A 543 -80.45 51.81 -12.11
N LYS A 544 -80.32 53.13 -12.17
CA LYS A 544 -79.03 53.83 -12.05
C LYS A 544 -78.36 53.54 -10.71
N ALA A 545 -79.10 53.67 -9.60
CA ALA A 545 -78.58 53.39 -8.26
C ALA A 545 -78.14 51.93 -8.10
N LEU A 546 -78.93 50.97 -8.64
CA LEU A 546 -78.61 49.55 -8.62
C LEU A 546 -77.36 49.23 -9.47
N ALA A 547 -77.18 49.90 -10.61
CA ALA A 547 -75.99 49.77 -11.45
C ALA A 547 -74.74 50.32 -10.74
N GLU A 548 -74.82 51.46 -10.06
CA GLU A 548 -73.72 52.02 -9.25
C GLU A 548 -73.39 51.14 -8.03
N GLN A 549 -74.40 50.52 -7.41
CA GLN A 549 -74.20 49.54 -6.33
C GLN A 549 -73.51 48.27 -6.85
N THR A 550 -73.94 47.78 -8.02
CA THR A 550 -73.33 46.61 -8.68
C THR A 550 -71.88 46.88 -9.04
N ALA A 551 -71.56 48.04 -9.62
CA ALA A 551 -70.20 48.44 -9.96
C ALA A 551 -69.28 48.51 -8.73
N ARG A 552 -69.79 49.05 -7.61
CA ARG A 552 -69.06 49.06 -6.33
C ARG A 552 -68.81 47.65 -5.80
N ALA A 553 -69.83 46.80 -5.77
CA ALA A 553 -69.71 45.41 -5.33
C ALA A 553 -68.73 44.61 -6.21
N THR A 554 -68.75 44.80 -7.54
CA THR A 554 -67.76 44.17 -8.43
C THR A 554 -66.35 44.68 -8.20
N GLY A 555 -66.17 45.96 -7.85
CA GLY A 555 -64.87 46.52 -7.48
C GLY A 555 -64.29 45.87 -6.23
N GLU A 556 -65.11 45.67 -5.20
CA GLU A 556 -64.71 44.97 -3.98
C GLU A 556 -64.35 43.50 -4.26
N ILE A 557 -65.13 42.79 -5.10
CA ILE A 557 -64.82 41.42 -5.51
C ILE A 557 -63.52 41.37 -6.31
N ALA A 558 -63.29 42.32 -7.22
CA ALA A 558 -62.05 42.38 -8.01
C ALA A 558 -60.82 42.53 -7.09
N GLN A 559 -60.91 43.36 -6.05
CA GLN A 559 -59.86 43.50 -5.05
C GLN A 559 -59.61 42.19 -4.30
N GLN A 560 -60.65 41.46 -3.90
CA GLN A 560 -60.52 40.16 -3.24
C GLN A 560 -59.89 39.11 -4.16
N VAL A 561 -60.30 39.05 -5.42
CA VAL A 561 -59.74 38.13 -6.42
C VAL A 561 -58.26 38.43 -6.66
N SER A 562 -57.89 39.71 -6.75
CA SER A 562 -56.48 40.12 -6.87
C SER A 562 -55.66 39.67 -5.65
N GLY A 563 -56.21 39.81 -4.44
CA GLY A 563 -55.59 39.29 -3.22
C GLY A 563 -55.38 37.77 -3.23
N ILE A 564 -56.38 37.01 -3.71
CA ILE A 564 -56.29 35.55 -3.86
C ILE A 564 -55.20 35.18 -4.89
N GLN A 565 -55.14 35.88 -6.02
CA GLN A 565 -54.12 35.65 -7.06
C GLN A 565 -52.72 35.88 -6.51
N ALA A 566 -52.48 37.02 -5.84
CA ALA A 566 -51.20 37.35 -5.23
C ALA A 566 -50.76 36.31 -4.20
N ALA A 567 -51.65 35.91 -3.27
CA ALA A 567 -51.35 34.88 -2.27
C ALA A 567 -51.09 33.50 -2.91
N THR A 568 -51.74 33.20 -4.03
CA THR A 568 -51.53 31.96 -4.78
C THR A 568 -50.16 31.97 -5.47
N GLU A 569 -49.74 33.08 -6.07
CA GLU A 569 -48.42 33.24 -6.68
C GLU A 569 -47.29 33.13 -5.64
N GLU A 570 -47.46 33.77 -4.48
CA GLU A 570 -46.53 33.66 -3.35
C GLU A 570 -46.41 32.20 -2.86
N SER A 571 -47.54 31.49 -2.77
CA SER A 571 -47.57 30.07 -2.41
C SER A 571 -46.82 29.19 -3.41
N VAL A 572 -46.97 29.46 -4.72
CA VAL A 572 -46.21 28.77 -5.78
C VAL A 572 -44.71 29.04 -5.64
N GLY A 573 -44.31 30.28 -5.34
CA GLY A 573 -42.92 30.63 -5.05
C GLY A 573 -42.34 29.80 -3.89
N SER A 574 -43.04 29.78 -2.75
CA SER A 574 -42.66 29.01 -1.57
C SER A 574 -42.54 27.51 -1.86
N ILE A 575 -43.47 26.93 -2.62
CA ILE A 575 -43.43 25.50 -2.99
C ILE A 575 -42.19 25.19 -3.85
N ARG A 576 -41.80 26.09 -4.76
CA ARG A 576 -40.57 25.90 -5.57
C ARG A 576 -39.31 25.94 -4.71
N GLU A 577 -39.23 26.85 -3.74
CA GLU A 577 -38.09 26.92 -2.80
C GLU A 577 -37.99 25.66 -1.94
N ILE A 578 -39.12 25.16 -1.45
CA ILE A 578 -39.20 23.88 -0.72
C ILE A 578 -38.72 22.73 -1.62
N SER A 579 -39.19 22.68 -2.87
CA SER A 579 -38.79 21.64 -3.83
C SER A 579 -37.28 21.64 -4.07
N GLY A 580 -36.67 22.82 -4.30
CA GLY A 580 -35.22 22.94 -4.45
C GLY A 580 -34.43 22.59 -3.19
N THR A 581 -35.02 22.78 -2.01
CA THR A 581 -34.40 22.32 -0.74
C THR A 581 -34.45 20.80 -0.59
N ILE A 582 -35.54 20.16 -1.01
CA ILE A 582 -35.67 18.69 -1.00
C ILE A 582 -34.73 18.05 -2.04
N GLU A 583 -34.57 18.65 -3.22
CA GLU A 583 -33.59 18.18 -4.22
C GLU A 583 -32.16 18.20 -3.65
N ARG A 584 -31.76 19.29 -2.98
CA ARG A 584 -30.47 19.36 -2.29
C ARG A 584 -30.33 18.30 -1.19
N LEU A 585 -31.39 18.02 -0.43
CA LEU A 585 -31.38 16.92 0.56
C LEU A 585 -31.15 15.55 -0.10
N SER A 586 -31.76 15.31 -1.27
CA SER A 586 -31.56 14.07 -2.03
C SER A 586 -30.11 13.92 -2.52
N GLU A 587 -29.49 15.01 -3.00
CA GLU A 587 -28.08 15.01 -3.41
C GLU A 587 -27.12 14.75 -2.24
N ILE A 588 -27.38 15.39 -1.09
CA ILE A 588 -26.61 15.15 0.15
C ILE A 588 -26.75 13.68 0.57
N ALA A 589 -27.96 13.13 0.58
CA ALA A 589 -28.19 11.72 0.93
C ALA A 589 -27.42 10.77 0.01
N SER A 590 -27.37 11.05 -1.30
CA SER A 590 -26.56 10.27 -2.25
C SER A 590 -25.06 10.34 -1.96
N THR A 591 -24.57 11.53 -1.58
CA THR A 591 -23.15 11.73 -1.24
C THR A 591 -22.78 11.00 0.06
N VAL A 592 -23.65 11.07 1.07
CA VAL A 592 -23.48 10.34 2.32
C VAL A 592 -23.52 8.82 2.08
N ALA A 593 -24.42 8.34 1.22
CA ALA A 593 -24.50 6.91 0.89
C ALA A 593 -23.18 6.39 0.32
N ALA A 594 -22.58 7.12 -0.64
CA ALA A 594 -21.28 6.76 -1.20
C ALA A 594 -20.17 6.77 -0.14
N ALA A 595 -20.16 7.74 0.76
CA ALA A 595 -19.20 7.80 1.87
C ALA A 595 -19.36 6.62 2.85
N VAL A 596 -20.60 6.22 3.14
CA VAL A 596 -20.92 5.10 4.03
C VAL A 596 -20.53 3.76 3.41
N GLU A 597 -20.72 3.57 2.10
CA GLU A 597 -20.22 2.39 1.37
C GLU A 597 -18.69 2.29 1.46
N GLN A 598 -17.98 3.41 1.28
CA GLN A 598 -16.53 3.46 1.43
C GLN A 598 -16.09 3.13 2.87
N GLN A 599 -16.78 3.66 3.88
CA GLN A 599 -16.52 3.32 5.27
C GLN A 599 -16.74 1.82 5.53
N GLY A 600 -17.81 1.23 4.98
CA GLY A 600 -18.06 -0.21 5.09
C GLY A 600 -16.92 -1.07 4.54
N ALA A 601 -16.39 -0.70 3.36
CA ALA A 601 -15.24 -1.38 2.77
C ALA A 601 -13.98 -1.27 3.66
N ALA A 602 -13.72 -0.07 4.20
CA ALA A 602 -12.59 0.16 5.09
C ALA A 602 -12.71 -0.62 6.42
N THR A 603 -13.90 -0.67 7.03
CA THR A 603 -14.15 -1.45 8.25
C THR A 603 -13.95 -2.95 8.02
N GLN A 604 -14.37 -3.49 6.86
CA GLN A 604 -14.09 -4.89 6.51
C GLN A 604 -12.59 -5.17 6.34
N GLU A 605 -11.84 -4.22 5.79
CA GLU A 605 -10.38 -4.35 5.66
C GLU A 605 -9.69 -4.32 7.02
N ILE A 606 -10.11 -3.42 7.91
CA ILE A 606 -9.64 -3.39 9.30
C ILE A 606 -9.91 -4.73 10.00
N SER A 607 -11.12 -5.29 9.85
CA SER A 607 -11.48 -6.58 10.43
C SER A 607 -10.54 -7.71 9.96
N ARG A 608 -10.23 -7.76 8.66
CA ARG A 608 -9.25 -8.73 8.12
C ARG A 608 -7.85 -8.52 8.71
N ASN A 609 -7.38 -7.29 8.79
CA ASN A 609 -6.06 -6.96 9.35
C ASN A 609 -5.95 -7.32 10.84
N VAL A 610 -7.02 -7.10 11.60
CA VAL A 610 -7.12 -7.46 13.02
C VAL A 610 -7.05 -8.98 13.21
N GLN A 611 -7.76 -9.76 12.39
CA GLN A 611 -7.67 -11.23 12.42
C GLN A 611 -6.26 -11.73 12.11
N GLN A 612 -5.59 -11.12 11.12
CA GLN A 612 -4.20 -11.45 10.80
C GLN A 612 -3.25 -11.10 11.94
N ALA A 613 -3.43 -9.94 12.57
CA ALA A 613 -2.66 -9.54 13.74
C ALA A 613 -2.85 -10.51 14.91
N ALA A 614 -4.09 -10.98 15.16
CA ALA A 614 -4.40 -11.95 16.21
C ALA A 614 -3.68 -13.29 15.98
N GLN A 615 -3.68 -13.78 14.73
CA GLN A 615 -2.91 -14.98 14.37
C GLN A 615 -1.41 -14.77 14.56
N GLY A 616 -0.90 -13.59 14.20
CA GLY A 616 0.49 -13.20 14.41
C GLY A 616 0.89 -13.22 15.89
N THR A 617 0.09 -12.63 16.78
CA THR A 617 0.36 -12.62 18.22
C THR A 617 0.31 -14.03 18.82
N GLN A 618 -0.62 -14.86 18.36
CA GLN A 618 -0.71 -16.27 18.77
C GLN A 618 0.54 -17.06 18.35
N LEU A 619 1.04 -16.84 17.12
CA LEU A 619 2.24 -17.50 16.60
C LEU A 619 3.49 -17.08 17.37
N VAL A 620 3.64 -15.79 17.68
CA VAL A 620 4.75 -15.28 18.51
C VAL A 620 4.71 -15.91 19.90
N SER A 621 3.54 -16.02 20.52
CA SER A 621 3.36 -16.68 21.82
C SER A 621 3.73 -18.17 21.80
N SER A 622 3.42 -18.88 20.70
CA SER A 622 3.86 -20.28 20.53
C SER A 622 5.37 -20.38 20.36
N ASN A 623 5.95 -19.59 19.45
CA ASN A 623 7.38 -19.61 19.14
C ASN A 623 8.24 -19.24 20.35
N ILE A 624 7.78 -18.30 21.19
CA ILE A 624 8.53 -17.92 22.39
C ILE A 624 8.52 -19.02 23.45
N GLY A 625 7.47 -19.87 23.48
CA GLY A 625 7.46 -21.10 24.27
C GLY A 625 8.54 -22.10 23.82
N ASP A 626 8.80 -22.20 22.52
CA ASP A 626 9.88 -23.04 21.99
C ASP A 626 11.27 -22.49 22.36
N VAL A 627 11.46 -21.17 22.26
CA VAL A 627 12.69 -20.50 22.69
C VAL A 627 12.93 -20.71 24.18
N GLN A 628 11.89 -20.58 25.01
CA GLN A 628 11.97 -20.81 26.45
C GLN A 628 12.41 -22.25 26.77
N ARG A 629 11.87 -23.24 26.05
CA ARG A 629 12.28 -24.66 26.19
C ARG A 629 13.73 -24.87 25.76
N GLY A 630 14.13 -24.36 24.60
CA GLY A 630 15.51 -24.47 24.10
C GLY A 630 16.54 -23.80 25.02
N ALA A 631 16.18 -22.66 25.63
CA ALA A 631 16.99 -22.01 26.65
C ALA A 631 17.15 -22.89 27.91
N SER A 632 16.06 -23.48 28.40
CA SER A 632 16.08 -24.41 29.54
C SER A 632 16.95 -25.66 29.28
N GLU A 633 16.87 -26.24 28.09
CA GLU A 633 17.70 -27.36 27.67
C GLU A 633 19.19 -26.97 27.59
N THR A 634 19.48 -25.80 27.00
CA THR A 634 20.83 -25.24 26.93
C THR A 634 21.42 -25.00 28.32
N GLY A 635 20.64 -24.47 29.27
CA GLY A 635 21.07 -24.27 30.65
C GLY A 635 21.38 -25.59 31.36
N SER A 636 20.57 -26.62 31.13
CA SER A 636 20.78 -27.97 31.67
C SER A 636 22.03 -28.63 31.10
N ALA A 637 22.22 -28.59 29.78
CA ALA A 637 23.40 -29.12 29.11
C ALA A 637 24.68 -28.38 29.55
N SER A 638 24.62 -27.05 29.67
CA SER A 638 25.73 -26.23 30.13
C SER A 638 26.12 -26.57 31.58
N SER A 639 25.14 -26.81 32.45
CA SER A 639 25.40 -27.26 33.83
C SER A 639 26.10 -28.61 33.89
N GLN A 640 25.75 -29.55 32.99
CA GLN A 640 26.43 -30.83 32.87
C GLN A 640 27.87 -30.67 32.37
N VAL A 641 28.10 -29.84 31.34
CA VAL A 641 29.45 -29.53 30.84
C VAL A 641 30.30 -28.88 31.91
N LEU A 642 29.74 -27.93 32.68
CA LEU A 642 30.42 -27.28 33.80
C LEU A 642 30.86 -28.30 34.86
N SER A 643 29.98 -29.25 35.21
CA SER A 643 30.30 -30.32 36.17
C SER A 643 31.39 -31.26 35.64
N ALA A 644 31.33 -31.63 34.37
CA ALA A 644 32.34 -32.48 33.72
C ALA A 644 33.70 -31.78 33.64
N ALA A 645 33.73 -30.50 33.26
CA ALA A 645 34.94 -29.69 33.19
C ALA A 645 35.61 -29.52 34.58
N ARG A 646 34.81 -29.27 35.62
CA ARG A 646 35.31 -29.23 37.01
C ARG A 646 35.90 -30.56 37.46
N SER A 647 35.23 -31.66 37.13
CA SER A 647 35.73 -33.01 37.46
C SER A 647 37.05 -33.30 36.73
N LEU A 648 37.14 -32.96 35.45
CA LEU A 648 38.35 -33.15 34.65
C LEU A 648 39.51 -32.28 35.13
N SER A 649 39.24 -31.05 35.57
CA SER A 649 40.22 -30.17 36.20
C SER A 649 40.75 -30.76 37.53
N ALA A 650 39.86 -31.30 38.36
CA ALA A 650 40.23 -31.97 39.61
C ALA A 650 41.07 -33.24 39.36
N ASP A 651 40.67 -34.09 38.41
CA ASP A 651 41.40 -35.30 38.04
C ASP A 651 42.77 -34.98 37.44
N SER A 652 42.86 -33.91 36.63
CA SER A 652 44.13 -33.42 36.07
C SER A 652 45.08 -32.95 37.18
N ASN A 653 44.57 -32.21 38.17
CA ASN A 653 45.36 -31.80 39.34
C ASN A 653 45.81 -32.99 40.19
N ARG A 654 44.94 -33.99 40.37
CA ARG A 654 45.29 -35.22 41.09
C ARG A 654 46.36 -36.02 40.35
N LEU A 655 46.25 -36.15 39.03
CA LEU A 655 47.26 -36.81 38.20
C LEU A 655 48.61 -36.07 38.29
N LYS A 656 48.60 -34.73 38.26
CA LYS A 656 49.80 -33.91 38.48
C LYS A 656 50.50 -34.24 39.79
N GLN A 657 49.74 -34.35 40.87
CA GLN A 657 50.27 -34.65 42.21
C GLN A 657 50.81 -36.08 42.30
N GLU A 658 50.12 -37.07 41.75
CA GLU A 658 50.57 -38.47 41.77
C GLU A 658 51.82 -38.68 40.90
N VAL A 659 51.92 -38.01 39.75
CA VAL A 659 53.13 -38.00 38.92
C VAL A 659 54.30 -37.35 39.68
N ALA A 660 54.08 -36.20 40.33
CA ALA A 660 55.12 -35.55 41.14
C ALA A 660 55.59 -36.43 42.33
N LYS A 661 54.67 -37.12 43.02
CA LYS A 661 55.02 -38.07 44.08
C LYS A 661 55.82 -39.26 43.55
N PHE A 662 55.38 -39.87 42.46
CA PHE A 662 56.07 -40.98 41.82
C PHE A 662 57.48 -40.57 41.42
N LEU A 663 57.66 -39.42 40.77
CA LEU A 663 58.96 -38.91 40.39
C LEU A 663 59.85 -38.59 41.58
N SER A 664 59.30 -38.02 42.67
CA SER A 664 60.04 -37.82 43.91
C SER A 664 60.54 -39.14 44.51
N SER A 665 59.74 -40.21 44.45
CA SER A 665 60.15 -41.53 44.92
C SER A 665 61.20 -42.20 44.01
N VAL A 666 61.13 -41.98 42.70
CA VAL A 666 62.12 -42.47 41.73
C VAL A 666 63.45 -41.72 41.83
N HIS A 667 63.42 -40.43 42.18
CA HIS A 667 64.64 -39.64 42.43
C HIS A 667 65.32 -39.94 43.78
N ALA A 668 64.55 -40.40 44.76
CA ALA A 668 65.03 -40.75 46.10
C ALA A 668 65.57 -42.19 46.20
N ALA A 669 65.11 -43.10 45.34
CA ALA A 669 65.66 -44.44 45.12
C ALA A 669 66.94 -44.39 44.27
#